data_AF-A0A381P1T9-F1
#
_entry.id   AF-A0A381P1T9-F1
#
_cell.length_a   1.000
_cell.length_b   1.000
_cell.length_c   1.000
_cell.angle_alpha   90.00
_cell.angle_beta   90.00
_cell.angle_gamma   90.00
#
_symmetry.space_group_name_H-M   'P 1'
#
loop_
_entity.id
_entity.type
_entity.pdbx_description
1 polymer ?
#
loop_
_entity_poly.entity_id
_entity_poly.type
_entity_poly.pdbx_seq_one_letter_code
_entity_poly.pdbx_strand_id
1 'polypeptide(L)'
;MKAFSTPSLLLALVGVFLVFPSANYVQASGLPLSSLPELLSALALLPLICSRWLRRHWAYRVPMLLGGRITIIAGLLCLGLISKSVLLMSGTYQGFPACYRAMGHEAPVGLCEKSYDNPLARFTATRVDEVIDFGPSDWNLSFMNSLRFNYYWWVAGSVLRERIPFTAFWRGAVELDASESITVAYVGAGQVQIGSARLRLSPSYDRVAREQLRLPAGRHDLTVSYRFDDGQRSGGDGVLGPLATFRLQGREGPLPASGPPLWTRLLGWLIDVLALVSGLILAGFYWPLVKAQWLWLLGAGLAAVLITLLPAIDPPSAINGYLFLSTLAAGALVTMSGRKRRHLLVACAGMAIVILAHEARAHPSLTSVLLRDGGSDFLMYESFARSILESGSLRAGEGVFNAQPLSRYVMFFNHLVFGDGDGQIAVFTRIMLTSALLWFGWRFRGSGHFEMVVALIGTVLLVTLINSTVVASLIRRGVSEYTTWVAFPLAFTWLFGPGRKATRKGFAALAASFVARTDQAPALLWLLVMRCRTAVQQRDRTLIPALGLAATICLFPVLHNVYYGDQFRLFPTSGPVNLVLPPDAWRDALTDSEARRQVWAQLEFLLYGPTMNQDHVLAGGELQLLFRSLQLIWLVAVGVAVRALWRFGRVTDLLMVGLPLVFLSPHLFYQVGVYYPRHVVIGYLAMAAAALYVMAVPNREHLET
;
A
#
# COMPACT_ATOMS: atom_id res chain seq x y z
N MET A 1 -32.02 -4.25 -14.91
CA MET A 1 -30.69 -3.67 -15.21
C MET A 1 -30.90 -2.41 -16.05
N LYS A 2 -30.43 -1.22 -15.61
CA LYS A 2 -30.45 -0.03 -16.48
C LYS A 2 -29.34 -0.21 -17.52
N ALA A 3 -29.66 -0.10 -18.81
CA ALA A 3 -28.65 -0.13 -19.88
C ALA A 3 -27.57 0.92 -19.59
N PHE A 4 -26.29 0.53 -19.68
CA PHE A 4 -25.18 1.46 -19.55
C PHE A 4 -25.27 2.49 -20.67
N SER A 5 -25.14 3.78 -20.35
CA SER A 5 -24.93 4.77 -21.39
C SER A 5 -23.60 4.49 -22.11
N THR A 6 -23.53 4.71 -23.42
CA THR A 6 -22.33 4.44 -24.24
C THR A 6 -21.02 4.99 -23.64
N PRO A 7 -20.99 6.21 -23.03
CA PRO A 7 -19.79 6.71 -22.35
C PRO A 7 -19.41 5.94 -21.08
N SER A 8 -20.40 5.41 -20.35
CA SER A 8 -20.15 4.59 -19.16
C SER A 8 -19.60 3.22 -19.53
N LEU A 9 -20.08 2.65 -20.64
CA LEU A 9 -19.52 1.42 -21.21
C LEU A 9 -18.06 1.64 -21.64
N LEU A 10 -17.75 2.75 -22.33
CA LEU A 10 -16.38 3.07 -22.71
C LEU A 10 -15.45 3.18 -21.49
N LEU A 11 -15.89 3.83 -20.40
CA LEU A 11 -15.10 3.90 -19.17
C LEU A 11 -14.82 2.51 -18.59
N ALA A 12 -15.83 1.63 -18.59
CA ALA A 12 -15.67 0.25 -18.14
C ALA A 12 -14.71 -0.52 -19.04
N LEU A 13 -14.81 -0.38 -20.36
CA LEU A 13 -13.91 -1.02 -21.33
C LEU A 13 -12.47 -0.55 -21.17
N VAL A 14 -12.23 0.76 -21.01
CA VAL A 14 -10.88 1.30 -20.72
C VAL A 14 -10.34 0.69 -19.42
N GLY A 15 -11.15 0.66 -18.36
CA GLY A 15 -10.74 0.09 -17.08
C GLY A 15 -10.40 -1.40 -17.17
N VAL A 16 -11.27 -2.20 -17.80
CA VAL A 16 -11.05 -3.64 -17.99
C VAL A 16 -9.85 -3.88 -18.90
N PHE A 17 -9.71 -3.14 -20.00
CA PHE A 17 -8.60 -3.29 -20.95
C PHE A 17 -7.24 -3.05 -20.30
N LEU A 18 -7.12 -2.03 -19.44
CA LEU A 18 -5.85 -1.73 -18.76
C LEU A 18 -5.50 -2.74 -17.66
N VAL A 19 -6.49 -3.42 -17.07
CA VAL A 19 -6.28 -4.37 -15.97
C VAL A 19 -6.23 -5.83 -16.44
N PHE A 20 -6.87 -6.17 -17.55
CA PHE A 20 -6.96 -7.56 -18.02
C PHE A 20 -5.57 -8.11 -18.40
N PRO A 21 -5.19 -9.30 -17.88
CA PRO A 21 -3.86 -9.87 -18.08
C PRO A 21 -3.61 -10.30 -19.54
N SER A 22 -2.35 -10.29 -19.95
CA SER A 22 -1.85 -10.58 -21.30
C SER A 22 -0.48 -11.26 -21.24
N ALA A 23 0.24 -11.34 -22.36
CA ALA A 23 1.63 -11.78 -22.39
C ALA A 23 2.60 -10.72 -21.81
N ASN A 24 3.73 -11.17 -21.29
CA ASN A 24 4.68 -10.35 -20.52
C ASN A 24 5.55 -9.39 -21.35
N TYR A 25 5.55 -9.52 -22.68
CA TYR A 25 6.26 -8.60 -23.60
C TYR A 25 5.38 -7.45 -24.10
N VAL A 26 4.15 -7.34 -23.59
CA VAL A 26 3.23 -6.22 -23.87
C VAL A 26 3.42 -5.19 -22.76
N GLN A 27 3.62 -3.91 -23.09
CA GLN A 27 3.79 -2.87 -22.07
C GLN A 27 2.55 -2.71 -21.18
N ALA A 28 1.37 -2.84 -21.77
CA ALA A 28 0.10 -2.90 -21.04
C ALA A 28 -0.30 -4.36 -20.77
N SER A 29 0.57 -5.10 -20.09
CA SER A 29 0.39 -6.51 -19.77
C SER A 29 -0.85 -6.79 -18.91
N GLY A 30 -1.29 -5.84 -18.08
CA GLY A 30 -2.42 -5.98 -17.17
C GLY A 30 -1.98 -6.52 -15.81
N LEU A 31 -2.83 -7.30 -15.12
CA LEU A 31 -2.50 -7.83 -13.79
C LEU A 31 -1.33 -8.84 -13.84
N PRO A 32 -0.32 -8.70 -12.96
CA PRO A 32 -0.12 -7.60 -12.01
C PRO A 32 0.37 -6.30 -12.68
N LEU A 33 -0.10 -5.15 -12.20
CA LEU A 33 0.22 -3.80 -12.68
C LEU A 33 1.64 -3.36 -12.24
N SER A 34 2.63 -4.15 -12.65
CA SER A 34 4.01 -4.04 -12.18
C SER A 34 4.82 -2.98 -12.91
N SER A 35 4.33 -2.41 -14.02
CA SER A 35 4.99 -1.32 -14.73
C SER A 35 4.53 0.07 -14.26
N LEU A 36 5.39 1.08 -14.44
CA LEU A 36 5.05 2.47 -14.12
C LEU A 36 3.85 3.00 -14.93
N PRO A 37 3.72 2.76 -16.25
CA PRO A 37 2.55 3.18 -17.01
C PRO A 37 1.23 2.57 -16.51
N GLU A 38 1.25 1.30 -16.09
CA GLU A 38 0.08 0.62 -15.53
C GLU A 38 -0.32 1.20 -14.17
N LEU A 39 0.66 1.46 -13.29
CA LEU A 39 0.43 2.14 -12.01
C LEU A 39 -0.21 3.52 -12.23
N LEU A 40 0.35 4.34 -13.14
CA LEU A 40 -0.19 5.66 -13.47
C LEU A 40 -1.62 5.57 -14.03
N SER A 41 -1.88 4.58 -14.87
CA SER A 41 -3.20 4.30 -15.43
C SER A 41 -4.23 3.95 -14.35
N ALA A 42 -3.85 3.08 -13.39
CA ALA A 42 -4.71 2.76 -12.25
C ALA A 42 -4.99 4.00 -11.39
N LEU A 43 -3.96 4.80 -11.07
CA LEU A 43 -4.11 6.05 -10.32
C LEU A 43 -5.01 7.07 -11.04
N ALA A 44 -4.99 7.12 -12.37
CA ALA A 44 -5.88 7.96 -13.17
C ALA A 44 -7.34 7.46 -13.20
N LEU A 45 -7.57 6.15 -13.14
CA LEU A 45 -8.90 5.55 -13.14
C LEU A 45 -9.60 5.62 -11.78
N LEU A 46 -8.86 5.53 -10.68
CA LEU A 46 -9.43 5.50 -9.32
C LEU A 46 -10.35 6.70 -9.01
N PRO A 47 -9.98 7.96 -9.29
CA PRO A 47 -10.89 9.09 -9.07
C PRO A 47 -12.19 8.97 -9.87
N LEU A 48 -12.14 8.46 -11.12
CA LEU A 48 -13.33 8.21 -11.94
C LEU A 48 -14.23 7.14 -11.32
N ILE A 49 -13.65 6.05 -10.81
CA ILE A 49 -14.39 4.96 -10.15
C ILE A 49 -15.02 5.45 -8.83
N CYS A 50 -14.30 6.26 -8.06
CA CYS A 50 -14.76 6.72 -6.75
C CYS A 50 -15.68 7.95 -6.80
N SER A 51 -15.59 8.80 -7.83
CA SER A 51 -16.31 10.08 -7.90
C SER A 51 -17.46 10.08 -8.91
N ARG A 52 -18.69 10.20 -8.40
CA ARG A 52 -19.89 10.42 -9.24
C ARG A 52 -19.79 11.71 -10.06
N TRP A 53 -19.08 12.72 -9.57
CA TRP A 53 -18.89 13.99 -10.27
C TRP A 53 -18.04 13.81 -11.52
N LEU A 54 -16.91 13.09 -11.39
CA LEU A 54 -16.03 12.79 -12.52
C LEU A 54 -16.74 11.91 -13.55
N ARG A 55 -17.50 10.89 -13.13
CA ARG A 55 -18.27 10.06 -14.07
C ARG A 55 -19.32 10.84 -14.86
N ARG A 56 -19.99 11.80 -14.22
CA ARG A 56 -20.92 12.69 -14.93
C ARG A 56 -20.20 13.59 -15.93
N HIS A 57 -19.03 14.13 -15.55
CA HIS A 57 -18.20 14.93 -16.48
C HIS A 57 -17.65 14.09 -17.62
N TRP A 58 -17.25 12.85 -17.36
CA TRP A 58 -16.83 11.88 -18.35
C TRP A 58 -17.94 11.64 -19.37
N ALA A 59 -19.14 11.31 -18.90
CA ALA A 59 -20.29 11.05 -19.75
C ALA A 59 -20.66 12.25 -20.63
N TYR A 60 -20.41 13.48 -20.17
CA TYR A 60 -20.66 14.70 -20.94
C TYR A 60 -19.52 15.04 -21.92
N ARG A 61 -18.26 14.96 -21.48
CA ARG A 61 -17.11 15.48 -22.26
C ARG A 61 -16.50 14.50 -23.22
N VAL A 62 -16.43 13.22 -22.89
CA VAL A 62 -15.78 12.22 -23.74
C VAL A 62 -16.45 12.08 -25.11
N PRO A 63 -17.79 12.17 -25.25
CA PRO A 63 -18.43 12.24 -26.57
C PRO A 63 -17.95 13.41 -27.43
N MET A 64 -17.74 14.58 -26.82
CA MET A 64 -17.25 15.78 -27.49
C MET A 64 -15.77 15.63 -27.87
N LEU A 65 -14.95 15.12 -26.96
CA LEU A 65 -13.52 14.85 -27.19
C LEU A 65 -13.31 13.91 -28.38
N LEU A 66 -14.16 12.89 -28.50
CA LEU A 66 -14.04 11.84 -29.52
C LEU A 66 -14.84 12.12 -30.79
N GLY A 67 -15.47 13.30 -30.92
CA GLY A 67 -16.24 13.68 -32.11
C GLY A 67 -17.33 12.66 -32.49
N GLY A 68 -17.98 12.03 -31.49
CA GLY A 68 -19.00 11.00 -31.72
C GLY A 68 -18.46 9.59 -32.04
N ARG A 69 -17.14 9.39 -32.19
CA ARG A 69 -16.51 8.09 -32.53
C ARG A 69 -16.39 7.10 -31.36
N ILE A 70 -17.21 7.26 -30.31
CA ILE A 70 -17.18 6.42 -29.10
C ILE A 70 -17.37 4.94 -29.44
N THR A 71 -18.30 4.62 -30.33
CA THR A 71 -18.63 3.24 -30.70
C THR A 71 -17.47 2.55 -31.40
N ILE A 72 -16.74 3.27 -32.26
CA ILE A 72 -15.54 2.75 -32.94
C ILE A 72 -14.45 2.43 -31.91
N ILE A 73 -14.17 3.37 -30.99
CA ILE A 73 -13.15 3.16 -29.96
C ILE A 73 -13.54 2.02 -29.02
N ALA A 74 -14.82 1.94 -28.63
CA ALA A 74 -15.32 0.82 -27.83
C ALA A 74 -15.13 -0.52 -28.57
N GLY A 75 -15.43 -0.58 -29.87
CA GLY A 75 -15.21 -1.76 -30.71
C GLY A 75 -13.73 -2.16 -30.80
N LEU A 76 -12.83 -1.20 -30.96
CA LEU A 76 -11.38 -1.43 -30.97
C LEU A 76 -10.87 -1.94 -29.62
N LEU A 77 -11.39 -1.43 -28.50
CA LEU A 77 -11.05 -1.93 -27.17
C LEU A 77 -11.57 -3.37 -26.94
N CYS A 78 -12.77 -3.70 -27.44
CA CYS A 78 -13.26 -5.08 -27.42
C CYS A 78 -12.34 -6.01 -28.23
N LEU A 79 -11.90 -5.59 -29.43
CA LEU A 79 -10.92 -6.34 -30.21
C LEU A 79 -9.59 -6.49 -29.46
N GLY A 80 -9.12 -5.43 -28.81
CA GLY A 80 -7.93 -5.47 -27.96
C GLY A 80 -8.05 -6.46 -26.79
N LEU A 81 -9.22 -6.55 -26.15
CA LEU A 81 -9.49 -7.54 -25.10
C LEU A 81 -9.46 -8.97 -25.63
N ILE A 82 -9.99 -9.20 -26.84
CA ILE A 82 -9.89 -10.49 -27.52
C ILE A 82 -8.42 -10.82 -27.79
N SER A 83 -7.63 -9.87 -28.31
CA SER A 83 -6.19 -10.05 -28.54
C SER A 83 -5.43 -10.37 -27.25
N LYS A 84 -5.72 -9.67 -26.15
CA LYS A 84 -5.14 -10.00 -24.83
C LYS A 84 -5.48 -11.42 -24.39
N SER A 85 -6.74 -11.84 -24.58
CA SER A 85 -7.19 -13.19 -24.26
C SER A 85 -6.45 -14.24 -25.09
N VAL A 86 -6.27 -14.00 -26.40
CA VAL A 86 -5.50 -14.88 -27.28
C VAL A 86 -4.04 -15.01 -26.83
N LEU A 87 -3.38 -13.89 -26.49
CA LEU A 87 -1.99 -13.90 -26.00
C LEU A 87 -1.85 -14.53 -24.60
N LEU A 88 -2.86 -14.39 -23.75
CA LEU A 88 -2.90 -15.04 -22.44
C LEU A 88 -3.03 -16.56 -22.60
N MET A 89 -3.89 -17.01 -23.51
CA MET A 89 -4.15 -18.43 -23.75
C MET A 89 -3.07 -19.13 -24.59
N SER A 90 -2.35 -18.42 -25.45
CA SER A 90 -1.29 -19.00 -26.30
C SER A 90 -0.11 -19.55 -25.49
N GLY A 91 0.07 -19.09 -24.25
CA GLY A 91 1.22 -19.46 -23.43
C GLY A 91 2.55 -18.89 -23.93
N THR A 92 2.52 -17.91 -24.84
CA THR A 92 3.75 -17.26 -25.32
C THR A 92 4.29 -16.27 -24.29
N TYR A 93 5.61 -16.21 -24.19
CA TYR A 93 6.35 -15.33 -23.28
C TYR A 93 7.65 -14.86 -23.94
N GLN A 94 8.28 -13.85 -23.36
CA GLN A 94 9.64 -13.41 -23.69
C GLN A 94 10.48 -13.42 -22.42
N GLY A 95 11.68 -14.00 -22.46
CA GLY A 95 12.54 -14.15 -21.29
C GLY A 95 12.80 -15.61 -20.92
N PHE A 96 13.32 -15.81 -19.71
CA PHE A 96 13.73 -17.09 -19.14
C PHE A 96 12.78 -17.51 -18.01
N PRO A 97 11.90 -18.50 -18.21
CA PRO A 97 11.18 -19.13 -17.12
C PRO A 97 12.14 -19.60 -16.02
N ALA A 98 11.94 -19.05 -14.83
CA ALA A 98 12.79 -19.24 -13.68
C ALA A 98 12.05 -20.01 -12.58
N CYS A 99 12.65 -21.09 -12.13
CA CYS A 99 12.19 -21.86 -10.98
C CYS A 99 13.09 -21.54 -9.79
N TYR A 100 12.56 -20.77 -8.83
CA TYR A 100 13.24 -20.49 -7.58
C TYR A 100 12.75 -21.42 -6.48
N ARG A 101 13.67 -21.85 -5.61
CA ARG A 101 13.35 -22.68 -4.44
C ARG A 101 14.20 -22.26 -3.24
N ALA A 102 13.60 -22.16 -2.07
CA ALA A 102 14.37 -22.09 -0.83
C ALA A 102 15.09 -23.42 -0.58
N MET A 103 16.31 -23.36 -0.04
CA MET A 103 17.01 -24.58 0.37
C MET A 103 16.57 -25.03 1.78
N GLY A 104 16.57 -26.35 2.00
CA GLY A 104 16.15 -26.95 3.26
C GLY A 104 14.65 -26.90 3.56
N HIS A 105 13.84 -26.35 2.64
CA HIS A 105 12.39 -26.27 2.77
C HIS A 105 11.73 -26.69 1.47
N GLU A 106 10.72 -27.55 1.53
CA GLU A 106 9.92 -27.88 0.36
C GLU A 106 8.99 -26.71 0.01
N ALA A 107 8.79 -26.51 -1.30
CA ALA A 107 7.79 -25.57 -1.77
C ALA A 107 6.39 -26.07 -1.34
N PRO A 108 5.49 -25.22 -0.83
CA PRO A 108 4.24 -25.71 -0.23
C PRO A 108 3.33 -26.38 -1.25
N VAL A 109 3.38 -25.93 -2.52
CA VAL A 109 2.63 -26.49 -3.63
C VAL A 109 3.47 -26.43 -4.90
N GLY A 110 3.67 -27.57 -5.56
CA GLY A 110 4.36 -27.67 -6.86
C GLY A 110 5.89 -27.76 -6.76
N LEU A 111 6.56 -27.66 -7.92
CA LEU A 111 8.02 -27.79 -8.01
C LEU A 111 8.75 -26.48 -7.72
N CYS A 112 8.16 -25.32 -8.02
CA CYS A 112 8.78 -24.00 -7.85
C CYS A 112 8.00 -23.19 -6.82
N GLU A 113 8.66 -22.26 -6.14
CA GLU A 113 7.99 -21.27 -5.30
C GLU A 113 7.07 -20.40 -6.17
N LYS A 114 5.89 -20.02 -5.67
CA LYS A 114 5.00 -19.08 -6.39
C LYS A 114 5.44 -17.63 -6.22
N SER A 115 5.01 -16.75 -7.11
CA SER A 115 5.28 -15.32 -7.04
C SER A 115 4.04 -14.54 -7.50
N TYR A 116 3.84 -13.33 -6.97
CA TYR A 116 2.75 -12.47 -7.44
C TYR A 116 3.02 -11.87 -8.83
N ASP A 117 4.24 -11.99 -9.35
CA ASP A 117 4.58 -11.69 -10.75
C ASP A 117 4.06 -12.78 -11.71
N ASN A 118 3.65 -13.95 -11.18
CA ASN A 118 3.00 -15.03 -11.93
C ASN A 118 1.82 -15.61 -11.13
N PRO A 119 0.77 -14.82 -10.87
CA PRO A 119 -0.28 -15.18 -9.93
C PRO A 119 -1.15 -16.35 -10.42
N LEU A 120 -1.14 -16.61 -11.73
CA LEU A 120 -1.85 -17.72 -12.38
C LEU A 120 -0.99 -18.99 -12.51
N ALA A 121 0.23 -19.01 -11.95
CA ALA A 121 1.18 -20.13 -12.01
C ALA A 121 1.41 -20.65 -13.44
N ARG A 122 1.52 -19.74 -14.42
CA ARG A 122 1.81 -20.07 -15.82
C ARG A 122 3.24 -20.59 -15.95
N PHE A 123 3.50 -21.34 -17.03
CA PHE A 123 4.84 -21.79 -17.44
C PHE A 123 5.56 -22.76 -16.49
N THR A 124 4.90 -23.25 -15.44
CA THR A 124 5.51 -24.14 -14.43
C THR A 124 6.78 -23.53 -13.80
N ALA A 125 6.77 -22.21 -13.65
CA ALA A 125 7.89 -21.40 -13.17
C ALA A 125 7.42 -20.47 -12.05
N THR A 126 8.36 -20.01 -11.22
CA THR A 126 8.10 -18.95 -10.24
C THR A 126 7.70 -17.67 -10.97
N ARG A 127 8.51 -17.24 -11.95
CA ARG A 127 8.23 -16.12 -12.86
C ARG A 127 9.04 -16.27 -14.15
N VAL A 128 8.90 -15.33 -15.08
CA VAL A 128 9.71 -15.24 -16.30
C VAL A 128 10.60 -14.02 -16.17
N ASP A 129 11.91 -14.24 -16.12
CA ASP A 129 12.89 -13.15 -16.02
C ASP A 129 13.26 -12.67 -17.44
N GLU A 130 13.15 -11.38 -17.70
CA GLU A 130 13.46 -10.83 -19.04
C GLU A 130 14.93 -11.06 -19.42
N VAL A 131 15.83 -10.88 -18.44
CA VAL A 131 17.28 -11.11 -18.53
C VAL A 131 17.78 -11.80 -17.26
N ILE A 132 18.92 -12.49 -17.35
CA ILE A 132 19.61 -13.05 -16.19
C ILE A 132 20.73 -12.09 -15.77
N ASP A 133 20.36 -11.04 -15.05
CA ASP A 133 21.28 -10.02 -14.53
C ASP A 133 20.89 -9.63 -13.10
N PHE A 134 21.26 -10.47 -12.14
CA PHE A 134 20.94 -10.30 -10.73
C PHE A 134 22.16 -9.87 -9.94
N GLY A 135 22.07 -8.69 -9.32
CA GLY A 135 22.97 -8.22 -8.29
C GLY A 135 22.48 -8.53 -6.86
N PRO A 136 23.11 -7.93 -5.85
CA PRO A 136 22.78 -8.13 -4.44
C PRO A 136 21.35 -7.78 -4.02
N SER A 137 20.67 -6.87 -4.74
CA SER A 137 19.45 -6.19 -4.26
C SER A 137 18.26 -6.27 -5.22
N ASP A 138 18.35 -7.01 -6.31
CA ASP A 138 17.35 -7.06 -7.39
C ASP A 138 16.75 -8.46 -7.62
N TRP A 139 17.08 -9.43 -6.76
CA TRP A 139 16.51 -10.77 -6.82
C TRP A 139 14.99 -10.79 -6.61
N ASN A 140 14.44 -9.88 -5.81
CA ASN A 140 13.00 -9.69 -5.63
C ASN A 140 12.25 -11.00 -5.32
N LEU A 141 12.72 -11.78 -4.35
CA LEU A 141 12.16 -13.09 -3.99
C LEU A 141 11.14 -12.96 -2.86
N SER A 142 9.90 -12.59 -3.19
CA SER A 142 8.83 -12.40 -2.20
C SER A 142 8.51 -13.64 -1.37
N PHE A 143 8.90 -14.83 -1.84
CA PHE A 143 8.70 -16.07 -1.08
C PHE A 143 9.49 -16.18 0.20
N MET A 144 10.56 -15.40 0.30
CA MET A 144 11.31 -15.27 1.53
C MET A 144 10.52 -14.55 2.63
N ASN A 145 9.44 -13.82 2.30
CA ASN A 145 8.48 -13.28 3.27
C ASN A 145 7.42 -14.33 3.67
N SER A 146 7.89 -15.41 4.27
CA SER A 146 7.06 -16.51 4.78
C SER A 146 7.51 -16.88 6.19
N LEU A 147 6.56 -17.31 7.03
CA LEU A 147 6.85 -17.82 8.38
C LEU A 147 7.71 -19.09 8.35
N ARG A 148 7.83 -19.79 7.21
CA ARG A 148 8.84 -20.85 7.00
C ARG A 148 10.27 -20.35 7.26
N PHE A 149 10.50 -19.07 7.03
CA PHE A 149 11.80 -18.41 7.16
C PHE A 149 11.80 -17.38 8.30
N ASN A 150 11.07 -17.68 9.37
CA ASN A 150 10.97 -16.85 10.58
C ASN A 150 12.26 -16.94 11.43
N TYR A 151 13.36 -16.46 10.86
CA TYR A 151 14.68 -16.48 11.45
C TYR A 151 14.97 -15.22 12.24
N TYR A 152 15.58 -15.39 13.40
CA TYR A 152 15.86 -14.32 14.35
C TYR A 152 17.35 -13.97 14.31
N TRP A 153 17.68 -12.70 14.06
CA TRP A 153 19.07 -12.25 13.96
C TRP A 153 19.83 -12.37 15.28
N TRP A 154 19.16 -12.46 16.42
CA TRP A 154 19.77 -12.61 17.75
C TRP A 154 19.90 -14.07 18.22
N VAL A 155 19.35 -15.04 17.47
CA VAL A 155 19.48 -16.46 17.81
C VAL A 155 20.72 -17.01 17.15
N ALA A 156 21.73 -17.34 17.96
CA ALA A 156 22.99 -17.90 17.46
C ALA A 156 22.76 -19.14 16.59
N GLY A 157 23.45 -19.23 15.46
CA GLY A 157 23.28 -20.30 14.47
C GLY A 157 22.07 -20.16 13.54
N SER A 158 21.19 -19.16 13.76
CA SER A 158 20.06 -18.89 12.87
C SER A 158 20.52 -18.36 11.51
N VAL A 159 19.80 -18.71 10.45
CA VAL A 159 20.03 -18.13 9.11
C VAL A 159 19.77 -16.62 9.16
N LEU A 160 20.64 -15.84 8.53
CA LEU A 160 20.45 -14.40 8.37
C LEU A 160 19.37 -14.13 7.31
N ARG A 161 18.43 -13.22 7.59
CA ARG A 161 17.25 -12.99 6.73
C ARG A 161 17.63 -12.52 5.33
N GLU A 162 18.70 -11.74 5.23
CA GLU A 162 19.28 -11.21 4.00
C GLU A 162 20.16 -12.23 3.24
N ARG A 163 20.40 -13.41 3.82
CA ARG A 163 21.22 -14.50 3.24
C ARG A 163 20.49 -15.85 3.23
N ILE A 164 19.17 -15.83 3.09
CA ILE A 164 18.38 -17.08 3.05
C ILE A 164 18.86 -17.94 1.86
N PRO A 165 19.32 -19.18 2.11
CA PRO A 165 19.78 -20.06 1.06
C PRO A 165 18.70 -20.39 0.03
N PHE A 166 19.05 -20.33 -1.26
CA PHE A 166 18.11 -20.61 -2.34
C PHE A 166 18.80 -21.19 -3.58
N THR A 167 17.98 -21.78 -4.45
CA THR A 167 18.37 -22.22 -5.79
C THR A 167 17.54 -21.48 -6.83
N ALA A 168 18.16 -21.25 -7.98
CA ALA A 168 17.51 -20.69 -9.15
C ALA A 168 17.83 -21.58 -10.34
N PHE A 169 16.81 -21.83 -11.15
CA PHE A 169 16.96 -22.66 -12.33
C PHE A 169 16.24 -21.99 -13.51
N TRP A 170 17.00 -21.62 -14.53
CA TRP A 170 16.51 -20.96 -15.73
C TRP A 170 16.57 -21.89 -16.94
N ARG A 171 15.55 -21.78 -17.79
CA ARG A 171 15.53 -22.40 -19.12
C ARG A 171 15.13 -21.36 -20.15
N GLY A 172 15.62 -21.50 -21.37
CA GLY A 172 15.19 -20.69 -22.51
C GLY A 172 16.07 -20.92 -23.72
N ALA A 173 16.04 -19.97 -24.65
CA ALA A 173 16.98 -19.93 -25.75
C ALA A 173 17.53 -18.52 -25.88
N VAL A 174 18.78 -18.43 -26.33
CA VAL A 174 19.45 -17.18 -26.70
C VAL A 174 19.73 -17.22 -28.19
N GLU A 175 19.73 -16.06 -28.83
CA GLU A 175 20.03 -15.93 -30.26
C GLU A 175 21.11 -14.87 -30.43
N LEU A 176 22.21 -15.26 -31.09
CA LEU A 176 23.39 -14.43 -31.26
C LEU A 176 23.61 -14.13 -32.74
N ASP A 177 23.74 -12.85 -33.10
CA ASP A 177 23.99 -12.44 -34.49
C ASP A 177 25.41 -12.79 -34.96
N ALA A 178 26.37 -12.82 -34.02
CA ALA A 178 27.76 -13.10 -34.28
C ALA A 178 28.36 -14.00 -33.19
N SER A 179 29.51 -14.60 -33.46
CA SER A 179 30.25 -15.32 -32.41
C SER A 179 30.73 -14.36 -31.35
N GLU A 180 30.43 -14.66 -30.09
CA GLU A 180 30.68 -13.77 -28.96
C GLU A 180 31.18 -14.53 -27.73
N SER A 181 31.96 -13.84 -26.88
CA SER A 181 32.34 -14.34 -25.56
C SER A 181 31.32 -13.90 -24.53
N ILE A 182 30.63 -14.87 -23.93
CA ILE A 182 29.67 -14.65 -22.86
C ILE A 182 30.39 -14.75 -21.52
N THR A 183 30.23 -13.71 -20.70
CA THR A 183 30.77 -13.64 -19.33
C THR A 183 29.69 -14.04 -18.32
N VAL A 184 30.03 -14.99 -17.45
CA VAL A 184 29.23 -15.39 -16.29
C VAL A 184 29.87 -14.81 -15.04
N ALA A 185 29.23 -13.85 -14.40
CA ALA A 185 29.67 -13.30 -13.12
C ALA A 185 28.78 -13.82 -11.99
N TYR A 186 29.35 -14.43 -10.94
CA TYR A 186 28.56 -15.06 -9.90
C TYR A 186 29.19 -15.04 -8.50
N VAL A 187 28.34 -15.11 -7.49
CA VAL A 187 28.66 -15.45 -6.09
C VAL A 187 27.75 -16.61 -5.73
N GLY A 188 28.29 -17.81 -5.56
CA GLY A 188 27.53 -19.04 -5.38
C GLY A 188 28.21 -20.22 -6.06
N ALA A 189 27.43 -21.22 -6.44
CA ALA A 189 27.90 -22.31 -7.29
C ALA A 189 26.81 -22.72 -8.28
N GLY A 190 27.16 -23.51 -9.30
CA GLY A 190 26.17 -23.92 -10.29
C GLY A 190 26.75 -24.46 -11.58
N GLN A 191 25.94 -24.38 -12.62
CA GLN A 191 26.29 -24.82 -13.96
C GLN A 191 25.50 -24.03 -14.99
N VAL A 192 26.18 -23.61 -16.05
CA VAL A 192 25.61 -22.96 -17.23
C VAL A 192 25.81 -23.88 -18.42
N GLN A 193 24.75 -24.15 -19.17
CA GLN A 193 24.79 -24.89 -20.42
C GLN A 193 24.13 -24.07 -21.52
N ILE A 194 24.87 -23.82 -22.61
CA ILE A 194 24.39 -23.07 -23.78
C ILE A 194 24.71 -23.89 -25.03
N GLY A 195 23.68 -24.47 -25.66
CA GLY A 195 23.86 -25.46 -26.71
C GLY A 195 24.71 -26.64 -26.23
N SER A 196 25.83 -26.89 -26.91
CA SER A 196 26.82 -27.91 -26.54
C SER A 196 27.86 -27.42 -25.51
N ALA A 197 28.00 -26.11 -25.31
CA ALA A 197 28.95 -25.55 -24.36
C ALA A 197 28.42 -25.74 -22.93
N ARG A 198 29.29 -26.23 -22.04
CA ARG A 198 28.97 -26.47 -20.64
C ARG A 198 30.06 -25.89 -19.75
N LEU A 199 29.65 -25.03 -18.83
CA LEU A 199 30.50 -24.36 -17.87
C LEU A 199 30.06 -24.74 -16.45
N ARG A 200 30.97 -25.34 -15.69
CA ARG A 200 30.75 -25.66 -14.27
C ARG A 200 31.24 -24.49 -13.44
N LEU A 201 30.38 -23.96 -12.58
CA LEU A 201 30.70 -22.85 -11.70
C LEU A 201 31.13 -23.39 -10.34
N SER A 202 32.43 -23.38 -10.08
CA SER A 202 33.00 -23.79 -8.80
C SER A 202 32.51 -22.88 -7.67
N PRO A 203 32.28 -23.40 -6.46
CA PRO A 203 31.78 -22.58 -5.35
C PRO A 203 32.66 -21.35 -5.10
N SER A 204 32.05 -20.16 -5.08
CA SER A 204 32.72 -18.89 -4.76
C SER A 204 31.78 -18.00 -3.95
N TYR A 205 32.07 -17.83 -2.65
CA TYR A 205 31.23 -17.06 -1.73
C TYR A 205 31.91 -15.80 -1.18
N ASP A 206 33.24 -15.68 -1.33
CA ASP A 206 34.03 -14.57 -0.78
C ASP A 206 34.29 -13.44 -1.79
N ARG A 207 34.04 -13.67 -3.08
CA ARG A 207 34.23 -12.70 -4.16
C ARG A 207 33.30 -13.00 -5.35
N VAL A 208 33.12 -12.02 -6.23
CA VAL A 208 32.44 -12.24 -7.51
C VAL A 208 33.40 -12.97 -8.45
N ALA A 209 33.15 -14.24 -8.72
CA ALA A 209 33.88 -15.02 -9.72
C ALA A 209 33.39 -14.67 -11.13
N ARG A 210 34.29 -14.74 -12.12
CA ARG A 210 33.99 -14.49 -13.53
C ARG A 210 34.54 -15.62 -14.37
N GLU A 211 33.66 -16.19 -15.18
CA GLU A 211 34.00 -17.24 -16.13
C GLU A 211 33.55 -16.80 -17.52
N GLN A 212 34.21 -17.31 -18.56
CA GLN A 212 33.88 -16.96 -19.94
C GLN A 212 33.69 -18.21 -20.78
N LEU A 213 32.75 -18.12 -21.72
CA LEU A 213 32.47 -19.15 -22.70
C LEU A 213 32.28 -18.49 -24.06
N ARG A 214 32.83 -19.08 -25.11
CA ARG A 214 32.69 -18.56 -26.47
C ARG A 214 31.60 -19.34 -27.19
N LEU A 215 30.66 -18.61 -27.78
CA LEU A 215 29.56 -19.21 -28.55
C LEU A 215 29.60 -18.75 -30.00
N PRO A 216 29.23 -19.64 -30.95
CA PRO A 216 29.05 -19.25 -32.33
C PRO A 216 27.73 -18.48 -32.51
N ALA A 217 27.59 -17.80 -33.65
CA ALA A 217 26.33 -17.19 -34.05
C ALA A 217 25.21 -18.24 -34.18
N GLY A 218 23.96 -17.82 -34.03
CA GLY A 218 22.77 -18.65 -34.13
C GLY A 218 22.01 -18.78 -32.81
N ARG A 219 20.97 -19.62 -32.86
CA ARG A 219 20.09 -19.89 -31.72
C ARG A 219 20.58 -21.09 -30.91
N HIS A 220 20.70 -20.90 -29.59
CA HIS A 220 21.20 -21.91 -28.66
C HIS A 220 20.25 -22.05 -27.47
N ASP A 221 19.97 -23.29 -27.07
CA ASP A 221 19.21 -23.54 -25.84
C ASP A 221 20.07 -23.22 -24.62
N LEU A 222 19.50 -22.50 -23.66
CA LEU A 222 20.12 -22.10 -22.40
C LEU A 222 19.48 -22.90 -21.26
N THR A 223 20.31 -23.49 -20.42
CA THR A 223 19.92 -24.01 -19.10
C THR A 223 20.93 -23.56 -18.06
N VAL A 224 20.45 -22.95 -16.98
CA VAL A 224 21.28 -22.49 -15.87
C VAL A 224 20.75 -23.10 -14.58
N SER A 225 21.64 -23.67 -13.78
CA SER A 225 21.38 -24.04 -12.40
C SER A 225 22.31 -23.25 -11.49
N TYR A 226 21.76 -22.61 -10.48
CA TYR A 226 22.47 -21.76 -9.54
C TYR A 226 22.03 -22.06 -8.12
N ARG A 227 22.99 -22.02 -7.18
CA ARG A 227 22.74 -22.12 -5.74
C ARG A 227 23.51 -21.06 -4.99
N PHE A 228 22.87 -20.50 -3.98
CA PHE A 228 23.48 -19.62 -3.00
C PHE A 228 23.22 -20.19 -1.60
N ASP A 229 24.31 -20.57 -0.92
CA ASP A 229 24.36 -20.92 0.50
C ASP A 229 25.81 -20.72 0.93
N ASP A 230 26.08 -19.56 1.53
CA ASP A 230 27.41 -19.17 2.00
C ASP A 230 27.72 -19.70 3.41
N GLY A 231 26.81 -20.45 4.02
CA GLY A 231 26.94 -20.98 5.37
C GLY A 231 26.91 -19.91 6.48
N GLN A 232 26.71 -18.63 6.17
CA GLN A 232 26.73 -17.56 7.16
C GLN A 232 25.49 -17.60 8.05
N ARG A 233 25.70 -17.52 9.36
CA ARG A 233 24.65 -17.60 10.39
C ARG A 233 24.87 -16.52 11.44
N SER A 234 23.80 -16.18 12.16
CA SER A 234 23.87 -15.25 13.30
C SER A 234 24.88 -15.73 14.34
N GLY A 235 25.69 -14.81 14.86
CA GLY A 235 26.71 -15.08 15.87
C GLY A 235 27.96 -15.81 15.35
N GLY A 236 28.15 -15.92 14.03
CA GLY A 236 29.39 -16.42 13.44
C GLY A 236 30.49 -15.35 13.36
N ASP A 237 31.75 -15.75 13.59
CA ASP A 237 32.92 -14.86 13.62
C ASP A 237 33.54 -14.59 12.23
N GLY A 238 32.88 -15.03 11.15
CA GLY A 238 33.38 -14.92 9.78
C GLY A 238 33.15 -13.53 9.16
N VAL A 239 34.10 -13.05 8.35
CA VAL A 239 33.89 -11.86 7.52
C VAL A 239 32.77 -12.13 6.51
N LEU A 240 31.79 -11.23 6.45
CA LEU A 240 30.68 -11.35 5.50
C LEU A 240 31.17 -11.15 4.06
N GLY A 241 31.14 -12.22 3.26
CA GLY A 241 31.39 -12.16 1.81
C GLY A 241 30.29 -11.39 1.05
N PRO A 242 30.39 -11.20 -0.26
CA PRO A 242 29.33 -10.59 -1.06
C PRO A 242 28.00 -11.37 -0.99
N LEU A 243 26.89 -10.68 -1.24
CA LEU A 243 25.57 -11.30 -1.37
C LEU A 243 25.42 -12.02 -2.72
N ALA A 244 24.39 -12.86 -2.82
CA ALA A 244 24.02 -13.58 -4.04
C ALA A 244 24.05 -12.65 -5.26
N THR A 245 24.80 -13.05 -6.28
CA THR A 245 24.95 -12.33 -7.54
C THR A 245 25.04 -13.36 -8.64
N PHE A 246 24.32 -13.16 -9.74
CA PHE A 246 24.41 -14.01 -10.92
C PHE A 246 24.06 -13.21 -12.17
N ARG A 247 25.03 -13.03 -13.07
CA ARG A 247 24.89 -12.23 -14.28
C ARG A 247 25.40 -12.99 -15.49
N LEU A 248 24.59 -12.99 -16.55
CA LEU A 248 24.91 -13.56 -17.85
C LEU A 248 25.01 -12.43 -18.87
N GLN A 249 26.24 -12.06 -19.21
CA GLN A 249 26.54 -10.85 -20.00
C GLN A 249 27.21 -11.20 -21.32
N GLY A 250 26.72 -10.58 -22.39
CA GLY A 250 27.37 -10.52 -23.68
C GLY A 250 28.22 -9.24 -23.83
N ARG A 251 28.47 -8.84 -25.07
CA ARG A 251 29.29 -7.71 -25.47
C ARG A 251 28.59 -6.38 -25.21
N GLU A 252 27.28 -6.32 -25.46
CA GLU A 252 26.46 -5.10 -25.35
C GLU A 252 25.70 -4.98 -24.03
N GLY A 253 25.83 -5.97 -23.14
CA GLY A 253 25.13 -6.00 -21.85
C GLY A 253 24.55 -7.37 -21.52
N PRO A 254 23.49 -7.45 -20.70
CA PRO A 254 22.80 -8.69 -20.39
C PRO A 254 22.32 -9.40 -21.65
N LEU A 255 22.42 -10.72 -21.69
CA LEU A 255 22.00 -11.49 -22.86
C LEU A 255 20.47 -11.56 -22.97
N PRO A 256 19.89 -11.10 -24.10
CA PRO A 256 18.46 -11.19 -24.31
C PRO A 256 18.03 -12.64 -24.61
N ALA A 257 16.85 -13.01 -24.13
CA ALA A 257 16.20 -14.25 -24.55
C ALA A 257 15.70 -14.13 -26.00
N SER A 258 15.56 -15.27 -26.69
CA SER A 258 14.94 -15.34 -28.02
C SER A 258 13.51 -14.79 -27.97
N GLY A 259 13.17 -13.91 -28.91
CA GLY A 259 11.85 -13.27 -28.96
C GLY A 259 10.71 -14.23 -29.34
N PRO A 260 9.46 -13.89 -28.99
CA PRO A 260 8.29 -14.68 -29.39
C PRO A 260 8.03 -14.53 -30.91
N PRO A 261 7.20 -15.41 -31.51
CA PRO A 261 6.86 -15.36 -32.93
C PRO A 261 6.37 -13.98 -33.40
N LEU A 262 6.63 -13.63 -34.67
CA LEU A 262 6.27 -12.30 -35.20
C LEU A 262 4.79 -11.97 -35.05
N TRP A 263 3.88 -12.92 -35.31
CA TRP A 263 2.44 -12.67 -35.24
C TRP A 263 1.97 -12.31 -33.82
N THR A 264 2.57 -12.90 -32.77
CA THR A 264 2.23 -12.55 -31.38
C THR A 264 2.81 -11.20 -30.98
N ARG A 265 3.96 -10.81 -31.56
CA ARG A 265 4.52 -9.47 -31.38
C ARG A 265 3.63 -8.40 -32.02
N LEU A 266 3.11 -8.66 -33.22
CA LEU A 266 2.17 -7.75 -33.91
C LEU A 266 0.90 -7.53 -33.08
N LEU A 267 0.34 -8.59 -32.49
CA LEU A 267 -0.79 -8.47 -31.55
C LEU A 267 -0.41 -7.67 -30.30
N GLY A 268 0.79 -7.87 -29.76
CA GLY A 268 1.31 -7.10 -28.63
C GLY A 268 1.38 -5.60 -28.94
N TRP A 269 1.94 -5.22 -30.10
CA TRP A 269 1.99 -3.82 -30.54
C TRP A 269 0.60 -3.20 -30.72
N LEU A 270 -0.36 -3.96 -31.27
CA LEU A 270 -1.74 -3.49 -31.35
C LEU A 270 -2.31 -3.18 -29.95
N ILE A 271 -2.06 -4.04 -28.97
CA ILE A 271 -2.51 -3.84 -27.58
C ILE A 271 -1.85 -2.58 -26.99
N ASP A 272 -0.55 -2.39 -27.18
CA ASP A 272 0.18 -1.22 -26.66
C ASP A 272 -0.30 0.08 -27.30
N VAL A 273 -0.59 0.08 -28.61
CA VAL A 273 -1.20 1.24 -29.30
C VAL A 273 -2.57 1.56 -28.71
N LEU A 274 -3.42 0.55 -28.46
CA LEU A 274 -4.74 0.76 -27.84
C LEU A 274 -4.63 1.24 -26.38
N ALA A 275 -3.60 0.81 -25.65
CA ALA A 275 -3.33 1.29 -24.31
C ALA A 275 -2.88 2.76 -24.32
N LEU A 276 -2.00 3.13 -25.25
CA LEU A 276 -1.60 4.52 -25.47
C LEU A 276 -2.80 5.40 -25.81
N VAL A 277 -3.68 4.96 -26.72
CA VAL A 277 -4.92 5.68 -27.06
C VAL A 277 -5.80 5.84 -25.82
N SER A 278 -5.95 4.80 -25.00
CA SER A 278 -6.70 4.87 -23.74
C SER A 278 -6.10 5.89 -22.76
N GLY A 279 -4.77 5.91 -22.63
CA GLY A 279 -4.03 6.90 -21.84
C GLY A 279 -4.24 8.34 -22.35
N LEU A 280 -4.21 8.55 -23.66
CA LEU A 280 -4.47 9.85 -24.29
C LEU A 280 -5.91 10.33 -24.06
N ILE A 281 -6.89 9.43 -24.08
CA ILE A 281 -8.29 9.75 -23.75
C ILE A 281 -8.40 10.20 -22.29
N LEU A 282 -7.76 9.48 -21.36
CA LEU A 282 -7.73 9.86 -19.94
C LEU A 282 -7.05 11.22 -19.75
N ALA A 283 -5.88 11.43 -20.38
CA ALA A 283 -5.16 12.70 -20.33
C ALA A 283 -6.00 13.86 -20.90
N GLY A 284 -6.62 13.68 -22.07
CA GLY A 284 -7.50 14.66 -22.70
C GLY A 284 -8.74 14.98 -21.86
N PHE A 285 -9.28 13.99 -21.14
CA PHE A 285 -10.38 14.20 -20.18
C PHE A 285 -9.95 15.03 -18.97
N TYR A 286 -8.79 14.71 -18.36
CA TYR A 286 -8.30 15.38 -17.16
C TYR A 286 -7.72 16.77 -17.43
N TRP A 287 -7.08 16.99 -18.58
CA TRP A 287 -6.43 18.24 -18.95
C TRP A 287 -7.28 19.49 -18.67
N PRO A 288 -8.52 19.61 -19.16
CA PRO A 288 -9.32 20.81 -18.92
C PRO A 288 -9.84 20.94 -17.48
N LEU A 289 -9.76 19.88 -16.66
CA LEU A 289 -10.07 19.93 -15.22
C LEU A 289 -8.90 20.49 -14.41
N VAL A 290 -7.67 20.21 -14.85
CA VAL A 290 -6.44 20.60 -14.16
C VAL A 290 -5.79 21.87 -14.73
N LYS A 291 -6.03 22.23 -16.00
CA LYS A 291 -5.39 23.36 -16.68
C LYS A 291 -5.52 24.69 -15.95
N ALA A 292 -6.62 24.90 -15.22
CA ALA A 292 -6.82 26.14 -14.46
C ALA A 292 -5.93 26.26 -13.22
N GLN A 293 -5.23 25.19 -12.84
CA GLN A 293 -4.38 25.08 -11.66
C GLN A 293 -3.03 24.42 -12.04
N TRP A 294 -2.63 24.50 -13.31
CA TRP A 294 -1.43 23.82 -13.83
C TRP A 294 -0.14 24.24 -13.11
N LEU A 295 -0.05 25.49 -12.65
CA LEU A 295 1.08 25.98 -11.85
C LEU A 295 1.30 25.16 -10.57
N TRP A 296 0.24 24.67 -9.93
CA TRP A 296 0.36 23.81 -8.75
C TRP A 296 0.96 22.45 -9.10
N LEU A 297 0.58 21.88 -10.26
CA LEU A 297 1.16 20.63 -10.74
C LEU A 297 2.61 20.82 -11.17
N LEU A 298 2.96 21.98 -11.75
CA LEU A 298 4.34 22.32 -12.07
C LEU A 298 5.19 22.44 -10.79
N GLY A 299 4.66 23.08 -9.74
CA GLY A 299 5.33 23.13 -8.43
C GLY A 299 5.53 21.74 -7.81
N ALA A 300 4.53 20.86 -7.89
CA ALA A 300 4.66 19.47 -7.45
C ALA A 300 5.68 18.69 -8.30
N GLY A 301 5.73 18.92 -9.61
CA GLY A 301 6.73 18.35 -10.51
C GLY A 301 8.15 18.83 -10.18
N LEU A 302 8.33 20.11 -9.90
CA LEU A 302 9.61 20.66 -9.45
C LEU A 302 10.04 20.04 -8.11
N ALA A 303 9.13 19.91 -7.15
CA ALA A 303 9.40 19.26 -5.88
C ALA A 303 9.80 17.77 -6.07
N ALA A 304 9.12 17.05 -6.97
CA ALA A 304 9.48 15.68 -7.33
C ALA A 304 10.89 15.57 -7.93
N VAL A 305 11.24 16.47 -8.87
CA VAL A 305 12.58 16.53 -9.46
C VAL A 305 13.63 16.82 -8.38
N LEU A 306 13.39 17.78 -7.49
CA LEU A 306 14.30 18.09 -6.38
C LEU A 306 14.48 16.87 -5.47
N ILE A 307 13.41 16.17 -5.10
CA ILE A 307 13.48 14.95 -4.28
C ILE A 307 14.38 13.90 -4.92
N THR A 308 14.31 13.71 -6.25
CA THR A 308 15.11 12.72 -6.97
C THR A 308 16.57 13.13 -7.18
N LEU A 309 16.87 14.43 -7.27
CA LEU A 309 18.22 14.93 -7.54
C LEU A 309 19.05 15.15 -6.27
N LEU A 310 18.41 15.33 -5.11
CA LEU A 310 19.11 15.60 -3.87
C LEU A 310 19.86 14.35 -3.37
N PRO A 311 21.11 14.49 -2.91
CA PRO A 311 21.87 13.38 -2.35
C PRO A 311 21.09 12.68 -1.24
N ALA A 312 21.22 11.36 -1.09
CA ALA A 312 20.65 10.59 0.03
C ALA A 312 21.20 10.99 1.42
N ILE A 313 22.01 12.04 1.51
CA ILE A 313 22.71 12.56 2.69
C ILE A 313 21.84 13.58 3.44
N ASP A 314 20.52 13.62 3.19
CA ASP A 314 19.63 14.35 4.08
C ASP A 314 19.79 13.72 5.49
N PRO A 315 20.13 14.49 6.54
CA PRO A 315 20.11 13.95 7.89
C PRO A 315 18.72 13.32 8.11
N PRO A 316 18.63 12.15 8.77
CA PRO A 316 17.38 11.45 8.94
C PRO A 316 16.45 12.33 9.77
N SER A 317 15.64 13.12 9.08
CA SER A 317 14.63 13.99 9.67
C SER A 317 13.29 13.28 9.56
N ALA A 318 12.48 13.36 10.62
CA ALA A 318 11.14 12.80 10.65
C ALA A 318 10.23 13.50 9.64
N ILE A 319 10.49 14.78 9.38
CA ILE A 319 9.70 15.64 8.50
C ILE A 319 10.54 16.07 7.30
N ASN A 320 10.26 15.50 6.13
CA ASN A 320 10.87 15.92 4.88
C ASN A 320 10.33 17.30 4.46
N GLY A 321 11.22 18.29 4.32
CA GLY A 321 10.85 19.68 4.02
C GLY A 321 10.07 19.87 2.71
N TYR A 322 10.46 19.19 1.63
CA TYR A 322 9.76 19.25 0.33
C TYR A 322 8.37 18.66 0.40
N LEU A 323 8.24 17.58 1.16
CA LEU A 323 6.97 16.93 1.40
C LEU A 323 6.06 17.83 2.23
N PHE A 324 6.58 18.47 3.29
CA PHE A 324 5.84 19.46 4.08
C PHE A 324 5.40 20.68 3.26
N LEU A 325 6.25 21.23 2.41
CA LEU A 325 5.85 22.33 1.51
C LEU A 325 4.75 21.89 0.54
N SER A 326 4.83 20.66 0.04
CA SER A 326 3.81 20.06 -0.82
C SER A 326 2.49 19.82 -0.07
N THR A 327 2.54 19.39 1.20
CA THR A 327 1.35 19.24 2.05
C THR A 327 0.72 20.58 2.38
N LEU A 328 1.52 21.63 2.64
CA LEU A 328 1.06 22.99 2.85
C LEU A 328 0.34 23.53 1.60
N ALA A 329 0.95 23.36 0.42
CA ALA A 329 0.37 23.71 -0.87
C ALA A 329 -0.96 22.99 -1.13
N ALA A 330 -0.99 21.67 -0.96
CA ALA A 330 -2.19 20.85 -1.12
C ALA A 330 -3.28 21.23 -0.11
N GLY A 331 -2.89 21.44 1.15
CA GLY A 331 -3.74 21.90 2.25
C GLY A 331 -4.40 23.23 1.94
N ALA A 332 -3.62 24.23 1.50
CA ALA A 332 -4.11 25.53 1.09
C ALA A 332 -5.13 25.37 -0.05
N LEU A 333 -4.78 24.61 -1.09
CA LEU A 333 -5.65 24.41 -2.25
C LEU A 333 -7.01 23.79 -1.87
N VAL A 334 -7.06 22.84 -0.94
CA VAL A 334 -8.32 22.20 -0.51
C VAL A 334 -9.16 23.05 0.44
N THR A 335 -8.55 23.96 1.19
CA THR A 335 -9.23 24.88 2.11
C THR A 335 -9.60 26.22 1.48
N MET A 336 -9.00 26.59 0.34
CA MET A 336 -9.35 27.79 -0.44
C MET A 336 -10.86 27.98 -0.64
N SER A 337 -11.26 29.25 -0.70
CA SER A 337 -12.65 29.67 -0.91
C SER A 337 -13.23 29.15 -2.24
N GLY A 338 -14.55 28.87 -2.25
CA GLY A 338 -15.28 28.50 -3.47
C GLY A 338 -15.56 27.00 -3.70
N ARG A 339 -15.27 26.10 -2.74
CA ARG A 339 -15.67 24.66 -2.74
C ARG A 339 -15.47 23.90 -4.07
N LYS A 340 -14.43 24.21 -4.85
CA LYS A 340 -14.30 23.64 -6.19
C LYS A 340 -13.71 22.22 -6.10
N ARG A 341 -14.45 21.20 -6.56
CA ARG A 341 -13.99 19.80 -6.58
C ARG A 341 -12.69 19.59 -7.36
N ARG A 342 -12.43 20.45 -8.35
CA ARG A 342 -11.17 20.45 -9.11
C ARG A 342 -9.94 20.76 -8.25
N HIS A 343 -10.08 21.58 -7.19
CA HIS A 343 -8.97 21.88 -6.29
C HIS A 343 -8.53 20.63 -5.52
N LEU A 344 -9.50 19.85 -5.03
CA LEU A 344 -9.23 18.55 -4.40
C LEU A 344 -8.54 17.58 -5.37
N LEU A 345 -9.04 17.49 -6.61
CA LEU A 345 -8.43 16.63 -7.63
C LEU A 345 -6.96 17.00 -7.89
N VAL A 346 -6.67 18.30 -8.03
CA VAL A 346 -5.31 18.80 -8.27
C VAL A 346 -4.42 18.62 -7.04
N ALA A 347 -4.95 18.82 -5.83
CA ALA A 347 -4.21 18.57 -4.59
C ALA A 347 -3.83 17.09 -4.44
N CYS A 348 -4.76 16.17 -4.70
CA CYS A 348 -4.49 14.73 -4.70
C CYS A 348 -3.45 14.34 -5.77
N ALA A 349 -3.57 14.89 -6.98
CA ALA A 349 -2.64 14.61 -8.07
C ALA A 349 -1.23 15.16 -7.79
N GLY A 350 -1.13 16.38 -7.27
CA GLY A 350 0.16 16.98 -6.86
C GLY A 350 0.84 16.17 -5.77
N MET A 351 0.10 15.76 -4.72
CA MET A 351 0.65 14.88 -3.70
C MET A 351 1.03 13.49 -4.24
N ALA A 352 0.28 12.95 -5.20
CA ALA A 352 0.63 11.68 -5.84
C ALA A 352 1.96 11.73 -6.58
N ILE A 353 2.24 12.82 -7.30
CA ILE A 353 3.53 13.05 -7.99
C ILE A 353 4.68 13.08 -6.98
N VAL A 354 4.52 13.83 -5.88
CA VAL A 354 5.54 13.96 -4.84
C VAL A 354 5.78 12.64 -4.09
N ILE A 355 4.71 11.89 -3.76
CA ILE A 355 4.81 10.58 -3.11
C ILE A 355 5.51 9.57 -4.02
N LEU A 356 5.17 9.54 -5.32
CA LEU A 356 5.81 8.66 -6.29
C LEU A 356 7.33 8.91 -6.37
N ALA A 357 7.75 10.17 -6.46
CA ALA A 357 9.17 10.55 -6.47
C ALA A 357 9.88 10.15 -5.16
N HIS A 358 9.21 10.34 -4.02
CA HIS A 358 9.74 9.96 -2.72
C HIS A 358 9.94 8.45 -2.57
N GLU A 359 9.00 7.64 -3.04
CA GLU A 359 9.14 6.17 -3.01
C GLU A 359 10.12 5.65 -4.05
N ALA A 360 10.18 6.27 -5.24
CA ALA A 360 11.17 5.93 -6.25
C ALA A 360 12.61 6.17 -5.77
N ARG A 361 12.84 7.14 -4.88
CA ARG A 361 14.14 7.36 -4.21
C ARG A 361 14.39 6.38 -3.05
N ALA A 362 13.34 5.95 -2.37
CA ALA A 362 13.47 5.13 -1.17
C ALA A 362 13.68 3.63 -1.43
N HIS A 363 13.53 3.22 -2.69
CA HIS A 363 13.67 1.83 -3.13
C HIS A 363 14.66 1.76 -4.31
N PRO A 364 15.43 0.66 -4.47
CA PRO A 364 16.26 0.46 -5.66
C PRO A 364 15.42 0.47 -6.95
N SER A 365 14.21 -0.08 -6.87
CA SER A 365 13.16 0.02 -7.89
C SER A 365 11.79 -0.03 -7.21
N LEU A 366 10.76 0.48 -7.87
CA LEU A 366 9.39 0.38 -7.34
C LEU A 366 8.89 -1.08 -7.25
N THR A 367 9.50 -1.98 -8.04
CA THR A 367 9.23 -3.42 -8.03
C THR A 367 10.06 -4.21 -7.02
N SER A 368 10.89 -3.51 -6.22
CA SER A 368 11.74 -4.17 -5.23
C SER A 368 10.94 -4.84 -4.12
N VAL A 369 11.40 -6.01 -3.67
CA VAL A 369 10.86 -6.72 -2.51
C VAL A 369 11.67 -6.36 -1.27
N LEU A 370 10.97 -5.95 -0.22
CA LEU A 370 11.53 -5.72 1.11
C LEU A 370 11.37 -6.98 1.96
N LEU A 371 12.50 -7.57 2.37
CA LEU A 371 12.48 -8.69 3.31
C LEU A 371 12.03 -8.20 4.69
N ARG A 372 11.01 -8.85 5.26
CA ARG A 372 10.52 -8.54 6.61
C ARG A 372 11.40 -9.18 7.68
N ASP A 373 11.51 -8.53 8.83
CA ASP A 373 12.26 -9.05 9.98
C ASP A 373 11.56 -10.28 10.58
N GLY A 374 12.35 -11.26 11.06
CA GLY A 374 11.82 -12.38 11.84
C GLY A 374 11.19 -11.91 13.15
N GLY A 375 10.13 -12.60 13.58
CA GLY A 375 9.36 -12.26 14.77
C GLY A 375 8.43 -11.06 14.64
N SER A 376 8.38 -10.42 13.47
CA SER A 376 7.54 -9.26 13.26
C SER A 376 6.12 -9.62 12.82
N ASP A 377 5.14 -8.82 13.23
CA ASP A 377 3.78 -8.87 12.70
C ASP A 377 3.74 -8.74 11.17
N PHE A 378 4.71 -8.01 10.61
CA PHE A 378 4.83 -7.77 9.16
C PHE A 378 5.05 -9.08 8.42
N LEU A 379 6.00 -9.90 8.87
CA LEU A 379 6.27 -11.21 8.28
C LEU A 379 5.06 -12.14 8.41
N MET A 380 4.34 -12.08 9.53
CA MET A 380 3.13 -12.87 9.74
C MET A 380 2.03 -12.55 8.71
N TYR A 381 1.67 -11.27 8.53
CA TYR A 381 0.63 -10.90 7.57
C TYR A 381 1.04 -11.16 6.11
N GLU A 382 2.31 -10.95 5.76
CA GLU A 382 2.86 -11.34 4.46
C GLU A 382 2.74 -12.85 4.23
N SER A 383 3.11 -13.65 5.24
CA SER A 383 3.01 -15.11 5.15
C SER A 383 1.56 -15.57 4.98
N PHE A 384 0.59 -14.92 5.63
CA PHE A 384 -0.83 -15.25 5.44
C PHE A 384 -1.31 -14.88 4.04
N ALA A 385 -0.99 -13.69 3.55
CA ALA A 385 -1.30 -13.30 2.18
C ALA A 385 -0.73 -14.30 1.18
N ARG A 386 0.53 -14.67 1.37
CA ARG A 386 1.24 -15.65 0.54
C ARG A 386 0.61 -17.04 0.60
N SER A 387 0.16 -17.49 1.76
CA SER A 387 -0.54 -18.78 1.89
C SER A 387 -1.82 -18.82 1.03
N ILE A 388 -2.50 -17.68 0.83
CA ILE A 388 -3.65 -17.59 -0.09
C ILE A 388 -3.20 -17.81 -1.54
N LEU A 389 -2.11 -17.19 -1.98
CA LEU A 389 -1.53 -17.41 -3.31
C LEU A 389 -1.10 -18.87 -3.53
N GLU A 390 -0.47 -19.47 -2.53
CA GLU A 390 0.05 -20.84 -2.58
C GLU A 390 -1.07 -21.87 -2.64
N SER A 391 -2.05 -21.79 -1.74
CA SER A 391 -3.13 -22.78 -1.61
C SER A 391 -4.36 -22.49 -2.47
N GLY A 392 -4.56 -21.26 -2.94
CA GLY A 392 -5.83 -20.81 -3.54
C GLY A 392 -6.98 -20.72 -2.53
N SER A 393 -6.71 -20.87 -1.23
CA SER A 393 -7.70 -20.87 -0.16
C SER A 393 -7.62 -19.60 0.68
N LEU A 394 -8.78 -19.05 1.05
CA LEU A 394 -8.87 -17.94 2.00
C LEU A 394 -8.47 -18.34 3.43
N ARG A 395 -8.28 -19.65 3.72
CA ARG A 395 -7.79 -20.14 5.02
C ARG A 395 -6.47 -19.49 5.44
N ALA A 396 -5.58 -19.21 4.49
CA ALA A 396 -4.32 -18.52 4.74
C ALA A 396 -3.47 -19.16 5.88
N GLY A 397 -3.47 -20.49 5.99
CA GLY A 397 -2.75 -21.23 7.02
C GLY A 397 -3.41 -21.25 8.41
N GLU A 398 -4.56 -20.59 8.61
CA GLU A 398 -5.24 -20.51 9.91
C GLU A 398 -6.73 -20.85 9.79
N GLY A 399 -7.17 -21.91 10.48
CA GLY A 399 -8.59 -22.27 10.55
C GLY A 399 -9.41 -21.30 11.40
N VAL A 400 -8.79 -20.74 12.44
CA VAL A 400 -9.38 -19.72 13.33
C VAL A 400 -8.40 -18.57 13.43
N PHE A 401 -8.87 -17.34 13.30
CA PHE A 401 -8.00 -16.16 13.34
C PHE A 401 -7.28 -16.00 14.68
N ASN A 402 -5.94 -16.04 14.63
CA ASN A 402 -5.10 -15.66 15.75
C ASN A 402 -4.86 -14.15 15.80
N ALA A 403 -4.64 -13.54 14.64
CA ALA A 403 -4.39 -12.10 14.46
C ALA A 403 -5.56 -11.38 13.76
N GLN A 404 -5.37 -10.10 13.40
CA GLN A 404 -6.43 -9.29 12.80
C GLN A 404 -6.88 -9.86 11.44
N PRO A 405 -8.18 -10.13 11.22
CA PRO A 405 -8.65 -10.85 10.04
C PRO A 405 -8.41 -10.12 8.72
N LEU A 406 -8.74 -8.82 8.61
CA LEU A 406 -8.79 -8.14 7.30
C LEU A 406 -7.40 -7.95 6.67
N SER A 407 -6.35 -7.79 7.47
CA SER A 407 -5.03 -7.36 6.99
C SER A 407 -4.40 -8.33 5.99
N ARG A 408 -4.58 -9.64 6.16
CA ARG A 408 -4.06 -10.64 5.20
C ARG A 408 -4.72 -10.53 3.82
N TYR A 409 -6.02 -10.21 3.78
CA TYR A 409 -6.78 -10.09 2.55
C TYR A 409 -6.45 -8.79 1.81
N VAL A 410 -6.26 -7.70 2.55
CA VAL A 410 -5.79 -6.43 1.98
C VAL A 410 -4.39 -6.59 1.41
N MET A 411 -3.49 -7.26 2.14
CA MET A 411 -2.13 -7.52 1.68
C MET A 411 -2.11 -8.41 0.43
N PHE A 412 -2.85 -9.53 0.44
CA PHE A 412 -3.02 -10.40 -0.72
C PHE A 412 -3.59 -9.64 -1.92
N PHE A 413 -4.62 -8.81 -1.71
CA PHE A 413 -5.21 -8.01 -2.79
C PHE A 413 -4.21 -7.00 -3.36
N ASN A 414 -3.44 -6.32 -2.51
CA ASN A 414 -2.43 -5.37 -2.98
C ASN A 414 -1.37 -6.07 -3.84
N HIS A 415 -0.85 -7.21 -3.39
CA HIS A 415 0.12 -7.98 -4.18
C HIS A 415 -0.49 -8.60 -5.44
N LEU A 416 -1.76 -9.04 -5.40
CA LEU A 416 -2.45 -9.51 -6.60
C LEU A 416 -2.58 -8.41 -7.66
N VAL A 417 -2.76 -7.15 -7.22
CA VAL A 417 -2.90 -5.99 -8.12
C VAL A 417 -1.56 -5.46 -8.60
N PHE A 418 -0.56 -5.36 -7.74
CA PHE A 418 0.71 -4.67 -8.03
C PHE A 418 1.92 -5.61 -8.18
N GLY A 419 1.74 -6.92 -8.00
CA GLY A 419 2.83 -7.90 -8.09
C GLY A 419 3.64 -7.96 -6.79
N ASP A 420 4.89 -8.43 -6.89
CA ASP A 420 5.77 -8.59 -5.72
C ASP A 420 6.32 -7.24 -5.21
N GLY A 421 6.18 -6.15 -5.97
CA GLY A 421 6.80 -4.84 -5.69
C GLY A 421 6.24 -4.08 -4.49
N ASP A 422 6.98 -4.06 -3.39
CA ASP A 422 6.61 -3.32 -2.16
C ASP A 422 6.56 -1.80 -2.37
N GLY A 423 7.42 -1.27 -3.24
CA GLY A 423 7.46 0.16 -3.55
C GLY A 423 6.16 0.67 -4.17
N GLN A 424 5.56 -0.10 -5.09
CA GLN A 424 4.28 0.24 -5.70
C GLN A 424 3.12 0.20 -4.70
N ILE A 425 3.11 -0.82 -3.84
CA ILE A 425 2.11 -0.96 -2.77
C ILE A 425 2.21 0.22 -1.80
N ALA A 426 3.42 0.64 -1.44
CA ALA A 426 3.66 1.81 -0.60
C ALA A 426 3.17 3.10 -1.27
N VAL A 427 3.48 3.33 -2.56
CA VAL A 427 2.98 4.47 -3.35
C VAL A 427 1.44 4.50 -3.33
N PHE A 428 0.80 3.40 -3.69
CA PHE A 428 -0.65 3.31 -3.76
C PHE A 428 -1.30 3.61 -2.40
N THR A 429 -0.81 2.95 -1.34
CA THR A 429 -1.36 3.08 0.01
C THR A 429 -1.22 4.51 0.54
N ARG A 430 -0.05 5.13 0.35
CA ARG A 430 0.19 6.51 0.76
C ARG A 430 -0.66 7.52 -0.02
N ILE A 431 -0.88 7.30 -1.32
CA ILE A 431 -1.77 8.14 -2.14
C ILE A 431 -3.22 8.02 -1.67
N MET A 432 -3.70 6.80 -1.40
CA MET A 432 -5.05 6.58 -0.89
C MET A 432 -5.27 7.26 0.46
N LEU A 433 -4.33 7.09 1.39
CA LEU A 433 -4.39 7.72 2.71
C LEU A 433 -4.35 9.26 2.61
N THR A 434 -3.39 9.81 1.86
CA THR A 434 -3.28 11.25 1.63
C THR A 434 -4.54 11.83 0.98
N SER A 435 -5.09 11.13 -0.01
CA SER A 435 -6.32 11.56 -0.70
C SER A 435 -7.54 11.53 0.23
N ALA A 436 -7.64 10.54 1.12
CA ALA A 436 -8.70 10.47 2.11
C ALA A 436 -8.62 11.65 3.10
N LEU A 437 -7.41 12.02 3.54
CA LEU A 437 -7.19 13.15 4.45
C LEU A 437 -7.39 14.52 3.79
N LEU A 438 -6.96 14.69 2.53
CA LEU A 438 -7.24 15.90 1.77
C LEU A 438 -8.74 16.07 1.51
N TRP A 439 -9.45 14.97 1.22
CA TRP A 439 -10.90 15.00 1.09
C TRP A 439 -11.59 15.31 2.41
N PHE A 440 -11.08 14.77 3.53
CA PHE A 440 -11.52 15.10 4.88
C PHE A 440 -11.36 16.61 5.16
N GLY A 441 -10.16 17.18 4.97
CA GLY A 441 -9.91 18.62 5.10
C GLY A 441 -10.82 19.48 4.19
N TRP A 442 -10.94 19.11 2.92
CA TRP A 442 -11.85 19.75 1.96
C TRP A 442 -13.31 19.72 2.43
N ARG A 443 -13.72 18.68 3.14
CA ARG A 443 -15.10 18.52 3.62
C ARG A 443 -15.39 19.39 4.83
N PHE A 444 -14.43 19.56 5.73
CA PHE A 444 -14.56 20.25 7.01
C PHE A 444 -13.88 21.63 7.04
N ARG A 445 -13.57 22.24 5.90
CA ARG A 445 -12.89 23.57 5.84
C ARG A 445 -13.64 24.79 6.42
N GLY A 446 -14.83 24.62 6.99
CA GLY A 446 -15.65 25.75 7.44
C GLY A 446 -16.08 26.71 6.33
N SER A 447 -16.62 27.86 6.72
CA SER A 447 -16.96 29.02 5.89
C SER A 447 -16.34 30.31 6.44
N GLY A 448 -16.10 30.38 7.76
CA GLY A 448 -15.41 31.52 8.39
C GLY A 448 -13.90 31.47 8.19
N HIS A 449 -13.24 32.63 8.30
CA HIS A 449 -11.77 32.73 8.18
C HIS A 449 -11.05 31.85 9.22
N PHE A 450 -11.48 31.94 10.49
CA PHE A 450 -10.92 31.12 11.58
C PHE A 450 -11.08 29.63 11.31
N GLU A 451 -12.27 29.17 10.91
CA GLU A 451 -12.53 27.76 10.61
C GLU A 451 -11.67 27.25 9.44
N MET A 452 -11.45 28.09 8.43
CA MET A 452 -10.60 27.79 7.28
C MET A 452 -9.13 27.65 7.70
N VAL A 453 -8.63 28.53 8.59
CA VAL A 453 -7.28 28.44 9.15
C VAL A 453 -7.11 27.17 9.98
N VAL A 454 -8.05 26.87 10.86
CA VAL A 454 -8.04 25.63 11.66
C VAL A 454 -8.05 24.39 10.76
N ALA A 455 -8.87 24.41 9.70
CA ALA A 455 -8.90 23.34 8.72
C ALA A 455 -7.62 23.20 7.91
N LEU A 456 -6.98 24.32 7.55
CA LEU A 456 -5.70 24.30 6.87
C LEU A 456 -4.65 23.66 7.78
N ILE A 457 -4.50 24.16 9.00
CA ILE A 457 -3.54 23.66 9.98
C ILE A 457 -3.78 22.17 10.26
N GLY A 458 -5.02 21.79 10.60
CA GLY A 458 -5.38 20.39 10.86
C GLY A 458 -5.09 19.47 9.67
N THR A 459 -5.43 19.89 8.46
CA THR A 459 -5.16 19.09 7.25
C THR A 459 -3.67 18.93 6.99
N VAL A 460 -2.89 20.02 7.10
CA VAL A 460 -1.44 20.00 6.89
C VAL A 460 -0.75 19.13 7.94
N LEU A 461 -1.12 19.23 9.21
CA LEU A 461 -0.57 18.38 10.28
C LEU A 461 -0.86 16.90 10.03
N LEU A 462 -2.09 16.54 9.66
CA LEU A 462 -2.47 15.15 9.39
C LEU A 462 -1.75 14.56 8.19
N VAL A 463 -1.73 15.29 7.07
CA VAL A 463 -1.07 14.82 5.85
C VAL A 463 0.44 14.76 6.05
N THR A 464 1.03 15.66 6.85
CA THR A 464 2.45 15.61 7.19
C THR A 464 2.78 14.44 8.10
N LEU A 465 1.96 14.16 9.13
CA LEU A 465 2.15 13.04 10.04
C LEU A 465 2.24 11.70 9.30
N ILE A 466 1.27 11.39 8.43
CA ILE A 466 1.25 10.11 7.71
C ILE A 466 2.32 9.99 6.63
N ASN A 467 2.86 11.13 6.19
CA ASN A 467 3.94 11.20 5.20
C ASN A 467 5.32 11.41 5.85
N SER A 468 5.40 11.49 7.18
CA SER A 468 6.67 11.50 7.92
C SER A 468 7.48 10.25 7.62
N THR A 469 8.81 10.33 7.73
CA THR A 469 9.69 9.20 7.39
C THR A 469 9.38 7.97 8.25
N VAL A 470 9.07 8.16 9.54
CA VAL A 470 8.70 7.09 10.47
C VAL A 470 7.39 6.41 10.05
N VAL A 471 6.30 7.17 9.84
CA VAL A 471 5.00 6.56 9.48
C VAL A 471 5.02 6.00 8.05
N ALA A 472 5.73 6.64 7.12
CA ALA A 472 5.95 6.10 5.78
C ALA A 472 6.71 4.77 5.83
N SER A 473 7.72 4.62 6.70
CA SER A 473 8.44 3.35 6.86
C SER A 473 7.55 2.24 7.40
N LEU A 474 6.61 2.56 8.29
CA LEU A 474 5.59 1.61 8.77
C LEU A 474 4.69 1.13 7.63
N ILE A 475 4.28 2.04 6.74
CA ILE A 475 3.48 1.70 5.55
C ILE A 475 4.28 0.80 4.60
N ARG A 476 5.56 1.10 4.35
CA ARG A 476 6.46 0.25 3.53
C ARG A 476 6.67 -1.14 4.10
N ARG A 477 6.66 -1.27 5.43
CA ARG A 477 6.74 -2.55 6.14
C ARG A 477 5.42 -3.32 6.15
N GLY A 478 4.31 -2.72 5.73
CA GLY A 478 3.02 -3.42 5.64
C GLY A 478 2.25 -3.54 6.96
N VAL A 479 2.32 -2.55 7.85
CA VAL A 479 1.55 -2.54 9.12
C VAL A 479 0.04 -2.76 8.91
N SER A 480 -0.61 -3.53 9.78
CA SER A 480 -2.07 -3.73 9.72
C SER A 480 -2.89 -2.42 9.82
N GLU A 481 -2.35 -1.44 10.53
CA GLU A 481 -3.04 -0.23 10.98
C GLU A 481 -3.37 0.74 9.83
N TYR A 482 -2.58 0.75 8.75
CA TYR A 482 -2.83 1.69 7.64
C TYR A 482 -4.22 1.48 7.02
N THR A 483 -4.75 0.25 7.08
CA THR A 483 -6.12 -0.06 6.61
C THR A 483 -7.14 0.81 7.35
N THR A 484 -6.97 0.94 8.67
CA THR A 484 -7.83 1.79 9.51
C THR A 484 -7.53 3.27 9.35
N TRP A 485 -6.26 3.64 9.11
CA TRP A 485 -5.89 5.04 8.85
C TRP A 485 -6.55 5.57 7.58
N VAL A 486 -6.80 4.73 6.57
CA VAL A 486 -7.58 5.07 5.37
C VAL A 486 -9.08 5.04 5.66
N ALA A 487 -9.59 3.96 6.26
CA ALA A 487 -11.02 3.76 6.44
C ALA A 487 -11.66 4.76 7.43
N PHE A 488 -10.94 5.14 8.50
CA PHE A 488 -11.42 6.08 9.52
C PHE A 488 -11.79 7.47 8.96
N PRO A 489 -10.90 8.22 8.28
CA PRO A 489 -11.25 9.53 7.74
C PRO A 489 -12.37 9.42 6.70
N LEU A 490 -12.43 8.33 5.93
CA LEU A 490 -13.54 8.10 4.99
C LEU A 490 -14.88 7.90 5.71
N ALA A 491 -14.90 7.03 6.71
CA ALA A 491 -16.07 6.75 7.54
C ALA A 491 -16.55 8.04 8.23
N PHE A 492 -15.65 8.73 8.92
CA PHE A 492 -15.95 9.95 9.65
C PHE A 492 -16.53 11.03 8.72
N THR A 493 -15.95 11.21 7.54
CA THR A 493 -16.43 12.16 6.52
C THR A 493 -17.83 11.81 6.00
N TRP A 494 -18.11 10.53 5.74
CA TRP A 494 -19.42 10.08 5.26
C TRP A 494 -20.53 10.18 6.31
N LEU A 495 -20.20 9.98 7.58
CA LEU A 495 -21.15 9.95 8.69
C LEU A 495 -21.39 11.33 9.30
N PHE A 496 -20.35 12.16 9.41
CA PHE A 496 -20.39 13.40 10.17
C PHE A 496 -20.13 14.65 9.32
N GLY A 497 -19.69 14.52 8.06
CA GLY A 497 -19.44 15.66 7.17
C GLY A 497 -20.66 16.56 6.89
N PRO A 498 -20.50 17.90 6.72
CA PRO A 498 -21.61 18.87 6.55
C PRO A 498 -22.59 18.64 5.37
N GLY A 499 -23.90 18.45 5.55
CA GLY A 499 -24.84 18.19 4.44
C GLY A 499 -25.19 16.70 4.26
N ARG A 500 -25.55 16.24 3.04
CA ARG A 500 -26.11 14.87 2.85
C ARG A 500 -25.14 13.77 3.30
N LYS A 501 -25.56 13.02 4.32
CA LYS A 501 -24.82 11.90 4.89
C LYS A 501 -24.88 10.68 3.97
N ALA A 502 -23.85 9.85 4.02
CA ALA A 502 -23.76 8.60 3.28
C ALA A 502 -23.69 7.41 4.24
N THR A 503 -24.72 7.26 5.09
CA THR A 503 -24.77 6.33 6.23
C THR A 503 -24.31 4.91 5.88
N ARG A 504 -24.81 4.33 4.77
CA ARG A 504 -24.40 2.99 4.31
C ARG A 504 -22.89 2.84 4.07
N LYS A 505 -22.27 3.83 3.42
CA LYS A 505 -20.82 3.80 3.13
C LYS A 505 -20.01 3.99 4.40
N GLY A 506 -20.43 4.89 5.26
CA GLY A 506 -19.77 5.14 6.53
C GLY A 506 -19.81 3.92 7.46
N PHE A 507 -20.96 3.24 7.56
CA PHE A 507 -21.09 2.02 8.37
C PHE A 507 -20.29 0.86 7.79
N ALA A 508 -20.26 0.70 6.46
CA ALA A 508 -19.39 -0.29 5.82
C ALA A 508 -17.90 -0.03 6.10
N ALA A 509 -17.46 1.24 6.08
CA ALA A 509 -16.09 1.59 6.42
C ALA A 509 -15.77 1.40 7.91
N LEU A 510 -16.70 1.70 8.82
CA LEU A 510 -16.53 1.37 10.25
C LEU A 510 -16.42 -0.14 10.49
N ALA A 511 -17.27 -0.94 9.82
CA ALA A 511 -17.22 -2.39 9.92
C ALA A 511 -15.91 -2.95 9.35
N ALA A 512 -15.43 -2.43 8.22
CA ALA A 512 -14.11 -2.79 7.68
C ALA A 512 -12.97 -2.42 8.65
N SER A 513 -13.02 -1.23 9.28
CA SER A 513 -12.05 -0.86 10.33
C SER A 513 -12.09 -1.81 11.51
N PHE A 514 -13.28 -2.25 11.95
CA PHE A 514 -13.44 -3.20 13.05
C PHE A 514 -12.80 -4.55 12.73
N VAL A 515 -13.01 -5.06 11.52
CA VAL A 515 -12.41 -6.33 11.07
C VAL A 515 -10.90 -6.20 10.83
N ALA A 516 -10.40 -4.99 10.53
CA ALA A 516 -8.96 -4.72 10.43
C ALA A 516 -8.27 -4.56 11.79
N ARG A 517 -8.96 -4.01 12.79
CA ARG A 517 -8.42 -3.65 14.10
C ARG A 517 -9.50 -3.76 15.16
N THR A 518 -9.61 -4.94 15.74
CA THR A 518 -10.57 -5.23 16.81
C THR A 518 -10.27 -4.46 18.11
N ASP A 519 -9.02 -4.09 18.34
CA ASP A 519 -8.63 -3.23 19.47
C ASP A 519 -9.24 -1.82 19.37
N GLN A 520 -9.55 -1.33 18.17
CA GLN A 520 -10.23 -0.05 17.96
C GLN A 520 -11.76 -0.12 18.14
N ALA A 521 -12.32 -1.29 18.50
CA ALA A 521 -13.76 -1.51 18.61
C ALA A 521 -14.50 -0.49 19.50
N PRO A 522 -13.99 -0.07 20.68
CA PRO A 522 -14.68 0.91 21.51
C PRO A 522 -14.97 2.23 20.78
N ALA A 523 -13.99 2.75 20.04
CA ALA A 523 -14.13 4.02 19.31
C ALA A 523 -15.02 3.87 18.08
N LEU A 524 -14.95 2.73 17.38
CA LEU A 524 -15.81 2.45 16.23
C LEU A 524 -17.28 2.31 16.65
N LEU A 525 -17.55 1.64 17.78
CA LEU A 525 -18.87 1.55 18.39
C LEU A 525 -19.38 2.92 18.84
N TRP A 526 -18.51 3.76 19.42
CA TRP A 526 -18.85 5.14 19.77
C TRP A 526 -19.38 5.92 18.55
N LEU A 527 -18.67 5.87 17.42
CA LEU A 527 -19.10 6.52 16.18
C LEU A 527 -20.40 5.93 15.62
N LEU A 528 -20.55 4.60 15.68
CA LEU A 528 -21.77 3.91 15.26
C LEU A 528 -22.99 4.40 16.08
N VAL A 529 -22.88 4.42 17.41
CA VAL A 529 -23.94 4.85 18.33
C VAL A 529 -24.29 6.32 18.11
N MET A 530 -23.27 7.19 18.00
CA MET A 530 -23.49 8.62 17.74
C MET A 530 -24.23 8.87 16.43
N ARG A 531 -23.87 8.15 15.36
CA ARG A 531 -24.63 8.24 14.11
C ARG A 531 -26.02 7.63 14.22
N CYS A 532 -26.19 6.48 14.88
CA CYS A 532 -27.50 5.85 15.03
C CYS A 532 -28.47 6.78 15.75
N ARG A 533 -28.05 7.41 16.85
CA ARG A 533 -28.85 8.40 17.58
C ARG A 533 -29.34 9.53 16.66
N THR A 534 -28.41 10.16 15.92
CA THR A 534 -28.78 11.25 15.00
C THR A 534 -29.63 10.78 13.82
N ALA A 535 -29.38 9.57 13.31
CA ALA A 535 -30.14 8.99 12.20
C ALA A 535 -31.58 8.65 12.58
N VAL A 536 -31.81 8.14 13.80
CA VAL A 536 -33.15 7.88 14.35
C VAL A 536 -33.93 9.18 14.51
N GLN A 537 -33.30 10.20 15.11
CA GLN A 537 -33.91 11.53 15.26
C GLN A 537 -34.29 12.14 13.90
N GLN A 538 -33.46 11.94 12.88
CA GLN A 538 -33.68 12.43 11.51
C GLN A 538 -34.56 11.49 10.65
N ARG A 539 -35.05 10.37 11.19
CA ARG A 539 -35.81 9.33 10.44
C ARG A 539 -35.10 8.88 9.14
N ASP A 540 -33.78 8.71 9.19
CA ASP A 540 -32.98 8.29 8.03
C ASP A 540 -33.34 6.86 7.59
N ARG A 541 -34.09 6.74 6.49
CA ARG A 541 -34.50 5.45 5.89
C ARG A 541 -33.32 4.55 5.50
N THR A 542 -32.10 5.09 5.42
CA THR A 542 -30.91 4.30 5.09
C THR A 542 -30.25 3.63 6.30
N LEU A 543 -30.72 3.89 7.52
CA LEU A 543 -30.14 3.36 8.76
C LEU A 543 -30.19 1.83 8.83
N ILE A 544 -31.37 1.23 8.76
CA ILE A 544 -31.54 -0.24 8.82
C ILE A 544 -30.70 -0.97 7.77
N PRO A 545 -30.74 -0.60 6.46
CA PRO A 545 -29.89 -1.28 5.49
C PRO A 545 -28.39 -0.99 5.68
N ALA A 546 -28.01 0.13 6.32
CA ALA A 546 -26.62 0.39 6.70
C ALA A 546 -26.15 -0.52 7.84
N LEU A 547 -27.00 -0.73 8.86
CA LEU A 547 -26.73 -1.65 9.97
C LEU A 547 -26.64 -3.10 9.48
N GLY A 548 -27.58 -3.52 8.62
CA GLY A 548 -27.53 -4.85 8.00
C GLY A 548 -26.22 -5.08 7.24
N LEU A 549 -25.80 -4.11 6.42
CA LEU A 549 -24.52 -4.19 5.71
C LEU A 549 -23.31 -4.27 6.65
N ALA A 550 -23.27 -3.45 7.70
CA ALA A 550 -22.19 -3.49 8.69
C ALA A 550 -22.14 -4.82 9.43
N ALA A 551 -23.30 -5.35 9.85
CA ALA A 551 -23.40 -6.66 10.49
C ALA A 551 -22.90 -7.77 9.57
N THR A 552 -23.29 -7.77 8.28
CA THR A 552 -22.77 -8.73 7.29
C THR A 552 -21.25 -8.67 7.18
N ILE A 553 -20.66 -7.47 7.12
CA ILE A 553 -19.20 -7.31 7.05
C ILE A 553 -18.52 -7.86 8.31
N CYS A 554 -19.05 -7.54 9.50
CA CYS A 554 -18.50 -8.02 10.78
C CYS A 554 -18.68 -9.54 10.99
N LEU A 555 -19.58 -10.19 10.26
CA LEU A 555 -19.77 -11.64 10.32
C LEU A 555 -18.80 -12.43 9.42
N PHE A 556 -18.10 -11.79 8.47
CA PHE A 556 -17.13 -12.50 7.62
C PHE A 556 -16.05 -13.27 8.41
N PRO A 557 -15.46 -12.71 9.49
CA PRO A 557 -14.50 -13.46 10.29
C PRO A 557 -15.09 -14.71 10.95
N VAL A 558 -16.34 -14.61 11.39
CA VAL A 558 -17.07 -15.74 12.00
C VAL A 558 -17.33 -16.83 10.96
N LEU A 559 -17.77 -16.45 9.76
CA LEU A 559 -18.00 -17.39 8.65
C LEU A 559 -16.71 -18.14 8.28
N HIS A 560 -15.57 -17.46 8.26
CA HIS A 560 -14.26 -18.09 8.08
C HIS A 560 -13.96 -19.09 9.19
N ASN A 561 -14.07 -18.67 10.46
CA ASN A 561 -13.73 -19.50 11.62
C ASN A 561 -14.62 -20.75 11.71
N VAL A 562 -15.90 -20.63 11.34
CA VAL A 562 -16.81 -21.78 11.26
C VAL A 562 -16.45 -22.68 10.08
N TYR A 563 -16.22 -22.12 8.89
CA TYR A 563 -15.96 -22.92 7.69
C TYR A 563 -14.60 -23.63 7.71
N TYR A 564 -13.55 -23.01 8.25
CA TYR A 564 -12.18 -23.55 8.23
C TYR A 564 -11.69 -24.10 9.57
N GLY A 565 -12.36 -23.78 10.67
CA GLY A 565 -11.88 -24.11 12.02
C GLY A 565 -12.97 -24.60 12.97
N ASP A 566 -14.20 -24.82 12.49
CA ASP A 566 -15.35 -25.32 13.26
C ASP A 566 -15.63 -24.52 14.55
N GLN A 567 -15.31 -23.23 14.57
CA GLN A 567 -15.46 -22.36 15.74
C GLN A 567 -16.25 -21.09 15.44
N PHE A 568 -17.32 -20.86 16.20
CA PHE A 568 -18.04 -19.59 16.20
C PHE A 568 -17.32 -18.57 17.10
N ARG A 569 -16.38 -17.82 16.55
CA ARG A 569 -15.64 -16.77 17.27
C ARG A 569 -15.58 -15.47 16.47
N LEU A 570 -15.91 -14.35 17.12
CA LEU A 570 -15.88 -13.01 16.51
C LEU A 570 -14.50 -12.34 16.62
N PHE A 571 -13.82 -12.54 17.76
CA PHE A 571 -12.53 -11.90 18.05
C PHE A 571 -11.36 -12.85 17.82
N PRO A 572 -10.17 -12.32 17.47
CA PRO A 572 -8.95 -13.11 17.35
C PRO A 572 -8.55 -13.79 18.66
N THR A 573 -7.80 -14.89 18.56
CA THR A 573 -7.38 -15.70 19.71
C THR A 573 -6.07 -15.31 20.35
N SER A 574 -5.35 -14.30 19.82
CA SER A 574 -4.08 -13.84 20.39
C SER A 574 -4.25 -13.50 21.88
N GLY A 575 -3.53 -14.23 22.74
CA GLY A 575 -3.63 -14.14 24.20
C GLY A 575 -3.04 -12.84 24.79
N PRO A 576 -3.00 -12.72 26.14
CA PRO A 576 -2.60 -11.51 26.87
C PRO A 576 -1.10 -11.17 26.79
N VAL A 577 -0.34 -11.74 25.84
CA VAL A 577 1.12 -11.54 25.71
C VAL A 577 1.49 -10.07 25.51
N ASN A 578 0.57 -9.26 24.99
CA ASN A 578 0.76 -7.82 24.80
C ASN A 578 0.16 -6.95 25.92
N LEU A 579 -0.36 -7.54 27.00
CA LEU A 579 -0.88 -6.83 28.17
C LEU A 579 0.32 -6.42 29.05
N VAL A 580 0.69 -5.14 29.00
CA VAL A 580 1.85 -4.61 29.74
C VAL A 580 1.44 -4.08 31.10
N LEU A 581 0.26 -3.44 31.19
CA LEU A 581 -0.28 -2.92 32.43
C LEU A 581 -1.64 -3.57 32.71
N PRO A 582 -1.74 -4.51 33.68
CA PRO A 582 -3.01 -5.08 34.07
C PRO A 582 -3.89 -4.03 34.76
N PRO A 583 -5.23 -4.21 34.78
CA PRO A 583 -6.15 -3.27 35.45
C PRO A 583 -5.84 -3.02 36.92
N ASP A 584 -5.31 -4.02 37.64
CA ASP A 584 -4.98 -3.88 39.06
C ASP A 584 -3.78 -2.94 39.28
N ALA A 585 -2.82 -2.88 38.36
CA ALA A 585 -1.69 -1.94 38.43
C ALA A 585 -2.15 -0.47 38.39
N TRP A 586 -3.29 -0.18 37.75
CA TRP A 586 -3.89 1.17 37.78
C TRP A 586 -4.47 1.53 39.15
N ARG A 587 -4.95 0.54 39.91
CA ARG A 587 -5.39 0.73 41.29
C ARG A 587 -4.19 0.87 42.21
N ASP A 588 -3.19 0.02 42.02
CA ASP A 588 -1.97 0.00 42.83
C ASP A 588 -1.15 1.28 42.66
N ALA A 589 -1.20 1.95 41.51
CA ALA A 589 -0.56 3.25 41.28
C ALA A 589 -0.95 4.36 42.29
N LEU A 590 -2.08 4.21 42.98
CA LEU A 590 -2.49 5.12 44.05
C LEU A 590 -1.60 4.95 45.30
N THR A 591 -1.16 3.72 45.59
CA THR A 591 -0.46 3.34 46.82
C THR A 591 1.02 2.97 46.61
N ASP A 592 1.36 2.41 45.45
CA ASP A 592 2.69 1.95 45.07
C ASP A 592 3.36 2.94 44.09
N SER A 593 4.59 3.32 44.41
CA SER A 593 5.39 4.22 43.59
C SER A 593 5.87 3.57 42.29
N GLU A 594 6.09 2.25 42.27
CA GLU A 594 6.51 1.53 41.06
C GLU A 594 5.37 1.42 40.06
N ALA A 595 4.21 0.93 40.49
CA ALA A 595 3.00 0.91 39.67
C ALA A 595 2.67 2.31 39.11
N ARG A 596 2.86 3.37 39.92
CA ARG A 596 2.67 4.76 39.47
C ARG A 596 3.64 5.17 38.37
N ARG A 597 4.92 4.78 38.47
CA ARG A 597 5.92 5.05 37.41
C ARG A 597 5.55 4.35 36.11
N GLN A 598 5.12 3.10 36.17
CA GLN A 598 4.72 2.34 34.99
C GLN A 598 3.47 2.94 34.32
N VAL A 599 2.46 3.30 35.11
CA VAL A 599 1.27 4.02 34.61
C VAL A 599 1.66 5.34 33.94
N TRP A 600 2.54 6.12 34.57
CA TRP A 600 2.98 7.39 34.00
C TRP A 600 3.75 7.20 32.69
N ALA A 601 4.68 6.25 32.64
CA ALA A 601 5.40 5.92 31.41
C ALA A 601 4.44 5.52 30.27
N GLN A 602 3.41 4.72 30.58
CA GLN A 602 2.39 4.35 29.59
C GLN A 602 1.60 5.56 29.08
N LEU A 603 1.22 6.48 29.97
CA LEU A 603 0.57 7.74 29.58
C LEU A 603 1.48 8.62 28.73
N GLU A 604 2.79 8.63 29.00
CA GLU A 604 3.77 9.32 28.18
C GLU A 604 3.86 8.73 26.77
N PHE A 605 3.81 7.41 26.59
CA PHE A 605 3.72 6.82 25.25
C PHE A 605 2.46 7.26 24.50
N LEU A 606 1.30 7.26 25.16
CA LEU A 606 0.01 7.60 24.54
C LEU A 606 -0.09 9.08 24.16
N LEU A 607 0.35 9.97 25.05
CA LEU A 607 0.21 11.42 24.93
C LEU A 607 1.52 12.11 24.53
N TYR A 608 2.50 11.37 24.02
CA TYR A 608 3.78 11.90 23.56
C TYR A 608 4.46 12.75 24.65
N GLY A 609 4.84 12.09 25.75
CA GLY A 609 5.46 12.69 26.92
C GLY A 609 6.88 13.22 26.67
N PRO A 610 7.46 13.95 27.64
CA PRO A 610 8.80 14.55 27.50
C PRO A 610 9.94 13.53 27.35
N THR A 611 9.79 12.36 27.97
CA THR A 611 10.74 11.23 27.96
C THR A 611 10.86 10.56 26.60
N MET A 612 9.83 10.65 25.75
CA MET A 612 9.80 10.03 24.42
C MET A 612 10.93 10.52 23.51
N ASN A 613 11.35 11.78 23.67
CA ASN A 613 12.47 12.36 22.93
C ASN A 613 13.78 11.58 23.16
N GLN A 614 13.95 10.96 24.34
CA GLN A 614 15.15 10.22 24.73
C GLN A 614 15.07 8.76 24.30
N ASP A 615 13.92 8.12 24.48
CA ASP A 615 13.75 6.68 24.21
C ASP A 615 13.59 6.36 22.71
N HIS A 616 13.11 7.32 21.92
CA HIS A 616 12.86 7.13 20.49
C HIS A 616 13.26 8.40 19.70
N VAL A 617 14.54 8.60 19.37
CA VAL A 617 15.01 9.86 18.76
C VAL A 617 14.21 10.33 17.53
N LEU A 618 13.93 9.45 16.56
CA LEU A 618 13.19 9.81 15.33
C LEU A 618 11.67 9.89 15.54
N ALA A 619 11.10 8.96 16.30
CA ALA A 619 9.65 8.84 16.47
C ALA A 619 9.11 9.65 17.64
N GLY A 620 9.94 9.84 18.66
CA GLY A 620 9.70 10.51 19.93
C GLY A 620 10.40 11.86 20.05
N GLY A 621 11.42 12.20 19.26
CA GLY A 621 12.01 13.57 19.22
C GLY A 621 11.44 14.47 18.12
N GLU A 622 11.67 14.14 16.85
CA GLU A 622 11.40 15.05 15.74
C GLU A 622 9.91 15.16 15.32
N LEU A 623 9.07 14.19 15.70
CA LEU A 623 7.61 14.28 15.52
C LEU A 623 6.91 15.13 16.60
N GLN A 624 7.66 15.63 17.60
CA GLN A 624 7.10 16.32 18.77
C GLN A 624 6.24 17.49 18.37
N LEU A 625 6.72 18.30 17.42
CA LEU A 625 5.98 19.47 16.94
C LEU A 625 4.61 19.07 16.36
N LEU A 626 4.54 17.98 15.59
CA LEU A 626 3.31 17.50 14.99
C LEU A 626 2.32 17.00 16.05
N PHE A 627 2.78 16.11 16.94
CA PHE A 627 1.92 15.54 17.99
C PHE A 627 1.42 16.61 18.97
N ARG A 628 2.30 17.52 19.42
CA ARG A 628 1.92 18.63 20.31
C ARG A 628 0.98 19.62 19.64
N SER A 629 1.18 19.91 18.35
CA SER A 629 0.27 20.78 17.59
C SER A 629 -1.12 20.14 17.41
N LEU A 630 -1.19 18.82 17.20
CA LEU A 630 -2.44 18.06 17.15
C LEU A 630 -3.16 17.99 18.51
N GLN A 631 -2.42 17.91 19.61
CA GLN A 631 -2.98 18.03 20.95
C GLN A 631 -3.53 19.43 21.20
N LEU A 632 -2.77 20.48 20.82
CA LEU A 632 -3.17 21.86 21.04
C LEU A 632 -4.48 22.20 20.31
N ILE A 633 -4.58 21.87 19.01
CA ILE A 633 -5.81 22.09 18.24
C ILE A 633 -7.00 21.30 18.82
N TRP A 634 -6.76 20.10 19.36
CA TRP A 634 -7.78 19.32 20.06
C TRP A 634 -8.21 19.95 21.38
N LEU A 635 -7.29 20.44 22.21
CA LEU A 635 -7.60 21.14 23.45
C LEU A 635 -8.41 22.42 23.21
N VAL A 636 -8.08 23.17 22.16
CA VAL A 636 -8.88 24.32 21.72
C VAL A 636 -10.30 23.88 21.35
N ALA A 637 -10.46 22.76 20.65
CA ALA A 637 -11.78 22.21 20.33
C ALA A 637 -12.56 21.73 21.55
N VAL A 638 -11.89 21.15 22.56
CA VAL A 638 -12.50 20.83 23.86
C VAL A 638 -13.06 22.09 24.51
N GLY A 639 -12.28 23.17 24.57
CA GLY A 639 -12.74 24.46 25.10
C GLY A 639 -13.97 25.01 24.37
N VAL A 640 -13.99 24.91 23.04
CA VAL A 640 -15.16 25.31 22.21
C VAL A 640 -16.37 24.41 22.48
N ALA A 641 -16.18 23.09 22.56
CA ALA A 641 -17.26 22.15 22.85
C ALA A 641 -17.86 22.34 24.25
N VAL A 642 -17.02 22.58 25.26
CA VAL A 642 -17.46 22.92 26.62
C VAL A 642 -18.26 24.21 26.58
N ARG A 643 -17.73 25.30 25.99
CA ARG A 643 -18.49 26.56 25.86
C ARG A 643 -19.83 26.37 25.15
N ALA A 644 -19.89 25.53 24.12
CA ALA A 644 -21.12 25.22 23.41
C ALA A 644 -22.11 24.41 24.24
N LEU A 645 -21.63 23.49 25.10
CA LEU A 645 -22.47 22.80 26.08
C LEU A 645 -23.10 23.79 27.05
N TRP A 646 -22.30 24.65 27.68
CA TRP A 646 -22.79 25.60 28.68
C TRP A 646 -23.75 26.64 28.09
N ARG A 647 -23.49 27.11 26.86
CA ARG A 647 -24.33 28.15 26.23
C ARG A 647 -25.55 27.62 25.48
N PHE A 648 -25.43 26.45 24.86
CA PHE A 648 -26.42 25.96 23.89
C PHE A 648 -26.85 24.50 24.16
N GLY A 649 -26.38 23.86 25.22
CA GLY A 649 -26.73 22.48 25.57
C GLY A 649 -26.22 21.43 24.57
N ARG A 650 -25.21 21.74 23.74
CA ARG A 650 -24.72 20.85 22.67
C ARG A 650 -23.86 19.69 23.18
N VAL A 651 -24.49 18.68 23.78
CA VAL A 651 -23.84 17.47 24.29
C VAL A 651 -23.08 16.69 23.19
N THR A 652 -23.56 16.72 21.94
CA THR A 652 -22.92 16.00 20.83
C THR A 652 -21.50 16.46 20.54
N ASP A 653 -21.22 17.76 20.70
CA ASP A 653 -19.87 18.31 20.47
C ASP A 653 -18.91 17.81 21.55
N LEU A 654 -19.36 17.79 22.81
CA LEU A 654 -18.58 17.26 23.93
C LEU A 654 -18.27 15.77 23.74
N LEU A 655 -19.25 14.98 23.30
CA LEU A 655 -19.04 13.55 23.01
C LEU A 655 -18.07 13.33 21.84
N MET A 656 -18.05 14.22 20.86
CA MET A 656 -17.13 14.11 19.72
C MET A 656 -15.69 14.44 20.10
N VAL A 657 -15.45 15.42 20.98
CA VAL A 657 -14.09 15.71 21.47
C VAL A 657 -13.52 14.63 22.39
N GLY A 658 -14.37 13.76 22.95
CA GLY A 658 -13.93 12.56 23.69
C GLY A 658 -13.39 11.43 22.80
N LEU A 659 -13.70 11.43 21.49
CA LEU A 659 -13.35 10.35 20.56
C LEU A 659 -11.85 9.93 20.57
N PRO A 660 -10.87 10.86 20.61
CA PRO A 660 -9.46 10.48 20.63
C PRO A 660 -9.09 9.62 21.84
N LEU A 661 -9.66 9.94 23.00
CA LEU A 661 -9.43 9.18 24.24
C LEU A 661 -10.01 7.77 24.15
N VAL A 662 -11.15 7.59 23.46
CA VAL A 662 -11.74 6.27 23.23
C VAL A 662 -10.87 5.42 22.28
N PHE A 663 -10.20 6.03 21.30
CA PHE A 663 -9.23 5.32 20.45
C PHE A 663 -7.95 4.92 21.21
N LEU A 664 -7.52 5.74 22.16
CA LEU A 664 -6.31 5.49 22.95
C LEU A 664 -6.56 4.58 24.17
N SER A 665 -7.81 4.43 24.62
CA SER A 665 -8.12 3.67 25.85
C SER A 665 -7.73 2.19 25.85
N PRO A 666 -7.79 1.42 24.74
CA PRO A 666 -7.29 0.05 24.74
C PRO A 666 -5.81 0.02 25.09
N HIS A 667 -5.06 1.00 24.60
CA HIS A 667 -3.63 1.13 24.80
C HIS A 667 -3.24 1.64 26.20
N LEU A 668 -4.19 1.83 27.12
CA LEU A 668 -3.87 1.98 28.55
C LEU A 668 -3.37 0.68 29.16
N PHE A 669 -3.71 -0.47 28.56
CA PHE A 669 -3.37 -1.80 29.07
C PHE A 669 -2.40 -2.54 28.15
N TYR A 670 -2.52 -2.33 26.84
CA TYR A 670 -1.69 -3.00 25.83
C TYR A 670 -0.41 -2.24 25.48
N GLN A 671 0.64 -2.97 25.06
CA GLN A 671 1.93 -2.42 24.65
C GLN A 671 1.82 -1.40 23.51
N VAL A 672 2.56 -0.29 23.62
CA VAL A 672 2.59 0.80 22.61
C VAL A 672 3.98 1.06 22.05
N GLY A 673 5.04 0.76 22.81
CA GLY A 673 6.43 1.09 22.43
C GLY A 673 6.98 0.29 21.24
N VAL A 674 6.43 -0.89 20.96
CA VAL A 674 6.88 -1.72 19.83
C VAL A 674 6.47 -1.08 18.51
N TYR A 675 7.46 -0.68 17.71
CA TYR A 675 7.28 0.07 16.47
C TYR A 675 6.53 1.41 16.65
N TYR A 676 6.81 2.14 17.74
CA TYR A 676 6.26 3.48 17.98
C TYR A 676 6.45 4.41 16.75
N PRO A 677 5.46 5.23 16.33
CA PRO A 677 4.17 5.54 16.96
C PRO A 677 2.97 4.75 16.40
N ARG A 678 3.19 3.53 15.86
CA ARG A 678 2.20 2.71 15.13
C ARG A 678 0.79 2.74 15.73
N HIS A 679 0.64 2.47 17.02
CA HIS A 679 -0.66 2.34 17.66
C HIS A 679 -1.33 3.68 17.96
N VAL A 680 -0.57 4.74 18.24
CA VAL A 680 -1.13 6.04 18.64
C VAL A 680 -1.58 6.89 17.45
N VAL A 681 -1.08 6.64 16.23
CA VAL A 681 -1.41 7.43 15.02
C VAL A 681 -2.93 7.62 14.87
N ILE A 682 -3.75 6.58 15.09
CA ILE A 682 -5.20 6.69 14.96
C ILE A 682 -5.84 7.65 15.97
N GLY A 683 -5.32 7.72 17.21
CA GLY A 683 -5.76 8.67 18.23
C GLY A 683 -5.49 10.11 17.80
N TYR A 684 -4.32 10.37 17.21
CA TYR A 684 -3.97 11.71 16.70
C TYR A 684 -4.72 12.07 15.40
N LEU A 685 -5.04 11.10 14.54
CA LEU A 685 -5.99 11.31 13.45
C LEU A 685 -7.37 11.72 14.01
N ALA A 686 -7.82 11.08 15.09
CA ALA A 686 -9.07 11.40 15.76
C ALA A 686 -9.06 12.78 16.44
N MET A 687 -7.93 13.24 16.98
CA MET A 687 -7.78 14.57 17.58
C MET A 687 -8.12 15.68 16.58
N ALA A 688 -7.52 15.62 15.38
CA ALA A 688 -7.86 16.55 14.32
C ALA A 688 -9.29 16.33 13.80
N ALA A 689 -9.77 15.07 13.75
CA ALA A 689 -11.12 14.77 13.31
C ALA A 689 -12.18 15.47 14.19
N ALA A 690 -12.02 15.34 15.50
CA ALA A 690 -12.86 16.00 16.49
C ALA A 690 -12.75 17.53 16.40
N ALA A 691 -11.55 18.06 16.28
CA ALA A 691 -11.34 19.51 16.18
C ALA A 691 -12.03 20.10 14.94
N LEU A 692 -11.84 19.50 13.77
CA LEU A 692 -12.48 19.96 12.54
C LEU A 692 -14.00 19.79 12.55
N TYR A 693 -14.51 18.75 13.21
CA TYR A 693 -15.95 18.56 13.39
C TYR A 693 -16.57 19.71 14.18
N VAL A 694 -16.06 19.97 15.40
CA VAL A 694 -16.62 20.97 16.32
C VAL A 694 -16.53 22.39 15.74
N MET A 695 -15.47 22.67 14.98
CA MET A 695 -15.26 24.00 14.41
C MET A 695 -16.08 24.25 13.14
N ALA A 696 -16.39 23.21 12.34
CA ALA A 696 -16.95 23.40 10.99
C ALA A 696 -18.42 22.98 10.80
N VAL A 697 -18.96 22.13 11.68
CA VAL A 697 -20.32 21.58 11.56
C VAL A 697 -21.37 22.45 12.27
N PRO A 698 -21.21 22.82 13.55
CA PRO A 698 -22.28 23.47 14.31
C PRO A 698 -22.62 24.90 13.84
N ASN A 699 -21.65 25.62 13.27
CA ASN A 699 -21.87 26.99 12.77
C ASN A 699 -22.73 27.05 11.48
N ARG A 700 -23.09 25.90 10.90
CA ARG A 700 -23.95 25.84 9.70
C ARG A 700 -25.41 25.53 9.97
N GLU A 701 -25.71 24.75 11.00
CA GLU A 701 -27.09 24.41 11.33
C GLU A 701 -27.87 25.61 11.88
N HIS A 702 -27.19 26.69 12.31
CA HIS A 702 -27.81 27.97 12.71
C HIS A 702 -27.97 29.00 11.58
N LEU A 703 -27.44 28.74 10.38
CA LEU A 703 -27.60 29.63 9.22
C LEU A 703 -28.63 29.11 8.20
N GLU A 704 -29.13 27.89 8.40
CA GLU A 704 -30.18 27.25 7.56
C GLU A 704 -31.54 27.12 8.29
N THR A 705 -31.63 27.65 9.52
CA THR A 705 -32.87 27.96 10.25
C THR A 705 -32.99 29.46 10.38
#